data_AF-A0A959AX05-F1
#
_entry.id   AF-A0A959AX05-F1
#
_cell.length_a   1.000
_cell.length_b   1.000
_cell.length_c   1.000
_cell.angle_alpha   90.00
_cell.angle_beta   90.00
_cell.angle_gamma   90.00
#
_symmetry.space_group_name_H-M   'P 1'
#
loop_
_entity.id
_entity.type
_entity.pdbx_description
1 polymer ?
#
loop_
_entity_poly.entity_id
_entity_poly.type
_entity_poly.pdbx_seq_one_letter_code
_entity_poly.pdbx_strand_id
1 'polypeptide(L)'
;MFRFFTLLGGLCFFWGTAASQNEQELYHLSSFETGMEANAETVAFDPASNRVFLTNSAPNTLGIVDLSNPKAPTLVMEISLSPFGAGPNSVAVSDGVVAVAVESGPKTDPGKVVFFDTDGAFLHEVTVGALPDMLTFSQDGALVLVANEGEPNDDYTIDPMGSVSVIDISGGVSSASVTTVTFEAFNDKKVHLQNKGVRIFGNNGMATVAEDLEPEYIALSPDGAYAYVNCQEANALAVLDMTTLEFVDILPLGYKDHRKGRPALKSFIVNELVADWPELGTPAYDGGQDPVFLGGFSGMYYDPTESTVNKYVFYVVPDRGPNDDTFGRNDVSPAAPQNLRPFKLPDYQGRIVKLTLNRQTGAVSLDEQILLYRQDGVTPISGKGNIPGFDEVPVTYTDPATPYNNVDFTDSNSGEELHQLPYDELGGDFEGILRDNDGNFWMCDEYRPALYKFQPDGVLIERYVPEGTSLLGTTPQPAGTYGAETLPAVYSKRRANRGFEAIAYNPEINVIYAFMQSPIENPDNSVRNNTDVIRILGVDAASGTPVEEYVYLLEQNQYSGLSTSRVDKIGDAVYMGDNKFLVLERDSEAPGVTEGKKYIFEINLVGATNTLEAMNGGLLSLEAYSADELAAAGVQAVHKTKVANLPTLNYVSSDKPEGLALLPGGEIAVMNDNDFGLAGAGVTDNSVLGILSFQEDYGFDASDRDGRLNITSHPTLGMFLPDAIATYEVDGKTYILTANEGDSRDYDGYSEEVRVKDLILDATAYPNADELQADENLGRLKTTTANGDYDNDGDVDQIYSFGGRSFSIFDAYGNLVYDSGQDFGTITTFIEPGLFNEDEGEKDRRSDDKGVEPEALAVGTIGGFTYAFVGFERQNAIVVYDITDPFSPMFITYYNNRTLGANGLEGDVSPEIIKFVPASESPNGENLLVVGYEVSGSVGIIQVGGELVSISEELRDEVAFKAFPNPTVDRIFFNQPISGQVFNASGHLMATVQDAAQINVNDWPAGMYIVATEGHGKQRFLKL
;
A
#
# COMPACT_ATOMS: atom_id res chain seq x y z
N MET A 1 3.39 -36.54 -40.68
CA MET A 1 4.28 -37.73 -40.65
C MET A 1 4.79 -37.84 -39.22
N PHE A 2 4.45 -38.93 -38.54
CA PHE A 2 4.58 -39.17 -37.09
C PHE A 2 5.99 -38.93 -36.52
N ARG A 3 6.08 -38.27 -35.35
CA ARG A 3 6.98 -38.66 -34.25
C ARG A 3 6.29 -38.40 -32.91
N PHE A 4 5.84 -39.50 -32.29
CA PHE A 4 5.52 -39.62 -30.88
C PHE A 4 6.82 -39.57 -30.07
N PHE A 5 6.88 -38.75 -29.03
CA PHE A 5 7.74 -39.00 -27.86
C PHE A 5 6.84 -39.06 -26.63
N THR A 6 6.72 -40.26 -26.09
CA THR A 6 6.07 -40.59 -24.84
C THR A 6 7.02 -40.23 -23.71
N LEU A 7 6.65 -39.30 -22.82
CA LEU A 7 7.33 -39.15 -21.53
C LEU A 7 6.57 -40.03 -20.52
N LEU A 8 7.06 -41.24 -20.31
CA LEU A 8 6.81 -42.01 -19.09
C LEU A 8 7.85 -41.53 -18.07
N GLY A 9 7.41 -40.80 -17.05
CA GLY A 9 8.22 -40.40 -15.89
C GLY A 9 7.53 -40.80 -14.59
N GLY A 10 8.00 -41.89 -13.98
CA GLY A 10 8.26 -41.94 -12.53
C GLY A 10 7.12 -41.93 -11.51
N LEU A 11 5.98 -42.61 -11.72
CA LEU A 11 5.06 -42.94 -10.61
C LEU A 11 5.59 -44.13 -9.79
N CYS A 12 6.49 -43.86 -8.85
CA CYS A 12 6.86 -44.80 -7.78
C CYS A 12 6.12 -44.42 -6.50
N PHE A 13 4.85 -44.81 -6.39
CA PHE A 13 4.15 -44.82 -5.10
C PHE A 13 4.70 -45.95 -4.23
N PHE A 14 5.42 -45.61 -3.16
CA PHE A 14 5.64 -46.52 -2.05
C PHE A 14 4.30 -46.75 -1.35
N TRP A 15 3.74 -47.96 -1.51
CA TRP A 15 2.65 -48.45 -0.67
C TRP A 15 3.23 -48.86 0.69
N GLY A 16 3.43 -47.88 1.55
CA GLY A 16 3.53 -48.08 2.99
C GLY A 16 2.13 -47.93 3.60
N THR A 17 1.66 -48.96 4.31
CA THR A 17 0.46 -48.84 5.14
C THR A 17 0.77 -47.89 6.31
N ALA A 18 0.54 -46.59 6.13
CA ALA A 18 0.49 -45.64 7.23
C ALA A 18 -0.92 -45.70 7.83
N ALA A 19 -1.01 -46.14 9.09
CA ALA A 19 -2.16 -45.83 9.92
C ALA A 19 -2.24 -44.30 10.04
N SER A 20 -3.44 -43.72 9.97
CA SER A 20 -3.66 -42.30 10.22
C SER A 20 -3.19 -41.93 11.63
N GLN A 21 -1.98 -41.42 11.75
CA GLN A 21 -1.68 -40.48 12.82
C GLN A 21 -2.07 -39.10 12.29
N ASN A 22 -2.85 -38.35 13.07
CA ASN A 22 -2.85 -36.90 12.92
C ASN A 22 -1.39 -36.48 13.14
N GLU A 23 -0.65 -36.21 12.09
CA GLU A 23 0.66 -35.56 12.22
C GLU A 23 0.37 -34.15 12.69
N GLN A 24 0.56 -33.89 13.98
CA GLN A 24 0.56 -32.52 14.50
C GLN A 24 1.77 -31.80 13.90
N GLU A 25 1.58 -30.59 13.39
CA GLU A 25 2.68 -29.80 12.82
C GLU A 25 3.47 -29.05 13.90
N LEU A 26 2.81 -28.75 15.03
CA LEU A 26 3.41 -28.19 16.23
C LEU A 26 3.17 -29.13 17.43
N TYR A 27 4.25 -29.46 18.14
CA TYR A 27 4.24 -30.40 19.27
C TYR A 27 4.61 -29.68 20.56
N HIS A 28 3.69 -29.60 21.52
CA HIS A 28 4.02 -29.13 22.87
C HIS A 28 5.03 -30.07 23.53
N LEU A 29 6.16 -29.55 24.00
CA LEU A 29 7.15 -30.33 24.74
C LEU A 29 7.00 -30.16 26.24
N SER A 30 6.92 -28.91 26.71
CA SER A 30 6.72 -28.55 28.11
C SER A 30 6.47 -27.05 28.24
N SER A 31 6.06 -26.62 29.44
CA SER A 31 6.01 -25.21 29.84
C SER A 31 6.83 -25.03 31.12
N PHE A 32 7.54 -23.90 31.21
CA PHE A 32 8.15 -23.44 32.46
C PHE A 32 7.25 -22.42 33.13
N GLU A 33 6.77 -22.72 34.33
CA GLU A 33 5.93 -21.83 35.12
C GLU A 33 6.78 -20.92 36.00
N THR A 34 6.59 -19.59 35.91
CA THR A 34 7.21 -18.65 36.86
C THR A 34 6.53 -18.70 38.23
N GLY A 35 5.25 -19.12 38.26
CA GLY A 35 4.43 -19.21 39.47
C GLY A 35 3.75 -17.90 39.89
N MET A 36 3.77 -16.87 39.03
CA MET A 36 3.09 -15.59 39.20
C MET A 36 2.55 -15.14 37.83
N GLU A 37 1.33 -14.61 37.80
CA GLU A 37 0.72 -13.98 36.60
C GLU A 37 1.46 -12.69 36.23
N ALA A 38 1.28 -12.19 34.99
CA ALA A 38 1.92 -10.98 34.45
C ALA A 38 3.45 -11.06 34.47
N ASN A 39 3.98 -12.11 33.85
CA ASN A 39 5.41 -12.43 33.77
C ASN A 39 5.73 -13.16 32.46
N ALA A 40 7.01 -13.22 32.10
CA ALA A 40 7.48 -13.77 30.82
C ALA A 40 6.99 -12.97 29.59
N GLU A 41 6.84 -11.67 29.75
CA GLU A 41 6.48 -10.69 28.70
C GLU A 41 7.43 -10.78 27.51
N THR A 42 8.74 -10.82 27.78
CA THR A 42 9.74 -11.05 26.73
C THR A 42 10.63 -12.25 27.03
N VAL A 43 11.10 -12.92 25.98
CA VAL A 43 12.00 -14.08 26.08
C VAL A 43 13.13 -13.99 25.06
N ALA A 44 14.33 -14.38 25.47
CA ALA A 44 15.48 -14.53 24.61
C ALA A 44 16.16 -15.88 24.82
N PHE A 45 16.74 -16.47 23.78
CA PHE A 45 17.42 -17.76 23.85
C PHE A 45 18.87 -17.65 23.39
N ASP A 46 19.80 -18.15 24.20
CA ASP A 46 21.21 -18.27 23.85
C ASP A 46 21.58 -19.73 23.50
N PRO A 47 21.97 -20.03 22.24
CA PRO A 47 22.29 -21.39 21.81
C PRO A 47 23.59 -21.91 22.41
N ALA A 48 24.52 -21.05 22.81
CA ALA A 48 25.80 -21.47 23.37
C ALA A 48 25.66 -22.06 24.78
N SER A 49 24.84 -21.42 25.62
CA SER A 49 24.56 -21.85 27.00
C SER A 49 23.31 -22.71 27.13
N ASN A 50 22.47 -22.79 26.08
CA ASN A 50 21.13 -23.37 26.11
C ASN A 50 20.23 -22.76 27.19
N ARG A 51 20.28 -21.43 27.34
CA ARG A 51 19.50 -20.71 28.35
C ARG A 51 18.44 -19.84 27.71
N VAL A 52 17.29 -19.80 28.37
CA VAL A 52 16.24 -18.82 28.13
C VAL A 52 16.33 -17.73 29.20
N PHE A 53 16.24 -16.49 28.75
CA PHE A 53 16.16 -15.30 29.58
C PHE A 53 14.74 -14.75 29.44
N LEU A 54 14.12 -14.35 30.55
CA LEU A 54 12.76 -13.80 30.54
C LEU A 54 12.62 -12.60 31.48
N THR A 55 11.82 -11.62 31.07
CA THR A 55 11.45 -10.48 31.92
C THR A 55 10.26 -10.84 32.79
N ASN A 56 10.27 -10.37 34.03
CA ASN A 56 9.20 -10.53 34.99
C ASN A 56 8.88 -9.17 35.60
N SER A 57 7.84 -8.51 35.12
CA SER A 57 7.53 -7.12 35.48
C SER A 57 6.98 -6.99 36.88
N ALA A 58 6.01 -7.84 37.27
CA ALA A 58 5.44 -7.81 38.62
C ALA A 58 6.49 -7.93 39.75
N PRO A 59 7.47 -8.87 39.72
CA PRO A 59 8.53 -8.94 40.71
C PRO A 59 9.77 -8.09 40.38
N ASN A 60 9.82 -7.42 39.22
CA ASN A 60 10.96 -6.64 38.71
C ASN A 60 12.28 -7.46 38.69
N THR A 61 12.26 -8.57 37.93
CA THR A 61 13.42 -9.48 37.81
C THR A 61 13.72 -9.92 36.38
N LEU A 62 14.98 -10.30 36.13
CA LEU A 62 15.41 -11.11 35.00
C LEU A 62 15.49 -12.59 35.44
N GLY A 63 14.70 -13.46 34.83
CA GLY A 63 14.76 -14.91 35.01
C GLY A 63 15.78 -15.56 34.07
N ILE A 64 16.49 -16.59 34.55
CA ILE A 64 17.37 -17.43 33.75
C ILE A 64 16.94 -18.89 33.89
N VAL A 65 16.60 -19.53 32.78
CA VAL A 65 16.08 -20.90 32.71
C VAL A 65 17.02 -21.76 31.86
N ASP A 66 17.39 -22.93 32.35
CA ASP A 66 18.14 -23.94 31.59
C ASP A 66 17.19 -24.70 30.67
N LEU A 67 17.45 -24.64 29.37
CA LEU A 67 16.70 -25.34 28.30
C LEU A 67 17.51 -26.49 27.69
N SER A 68 18.63 -26.92 28.29
CA SER A 68 19.42 -28.06 27.81
C SER A 68 18.60 -29.34 27.61
N ASN A 69 17.46 -29.47 28.31
CA ASN A 69 16.42 -30.45 28.02
C ASN A 69 15.07 -29.74 27.76
N PRO A 70 14.66 -29.54 26.49
CA PRO A 70 13.41 -28.87 26.12
C PRO A 70 12.10 -29.48 26.67
N LYS A 71 12.16 -30.67 27.26
CA LYS A 71 11.00 -31.34 27.89
C LYS A 71 10.93 -31.12 29.40
N ALA A 72 11.93 -30.49 29.99
CA ALA A 72 12.00 -30.22 31.41
C ALA A 72 12.90 -28.99 31.67
N PRO A 73 12.48 -27.79 31.23
CA PRO A 73 13.16 -26.55 31.56
C PRO A 73 13.22 -26.34 33.08
N THR A 74 14.31 -25.77 33.58
CA THR A 74 14.49 -25.53 35.03
C THR A 74 15.06 -24.15 35.31
N LEU A 75 14.49 -23.46 36.30
CA LEU A 75 15.03 -22.19 36.78
C LEU A 75 16.46 -22.35 37.30
N VAL A 76 17.37 -21.54 36.77
CA VAL A 76 18.74 -21.39 37.25
C VAL A 76 18.77 -20.37 38.38
N MET A 77 18.28 -19.15 38.11
CA MET A 77 18.21 -18.05 39.07
C MET A 77 17.31 -16.92 38.58
N GLU A 78 17.00 -16.00 39.49
CA GLU A 78 16.36 -14.72 39.22
C GLU A 78 17.26 -13.59 39.71
N ILE A 79 17.34 -12.52 38.93
CA ILE A 79 18.16 -11.34 39.23
C ILE A 79 17.21 -10.17 39.46
N SER A 80 17.28 -9.57 40.65
CA SER A 80 16.50 -8.36 40.96
C SER A 80 17.04 -7.17 40.16
N LEU A 81 16.13 -6.48 39.49
CA LEU A 81 16.44 -5.30 38.68
C LEU A 81 16.05 -3.97 39.35
N SER A 82 15.46 -4.04 40.55
CA SER A 82 15.15 -2.86 41.38
C SER A 82 16.33 -1.91 41.67
N PRO A 83 17.62 -2.33 41.67
CA PRO A 83 18.74 -1.39 41.74
C PRO A 83 18.89 -0.50 40.50
N PHE A 84 18.29 -0.89 39.37
CA PHE A 84 18.48 -0.27 38.07
C PHE A 84 17.27 0.57 37.65
N GLY A 85 16.05 0.14 37.97
CA GLY A 85 14.80 0.83 37.62
C GLY A 85 13.55 0.18 38.20
N ALA A 86 12.39 0.54 37.65
CA ALA A 86 11.07 0.18 38.16
C ALA A 86 10.54 -1.17 37.65
N GLY A 87 10.81 -1.51 36.39
CA GLY A 87 10.39 -2.75 35.75
C GLY A 87 11.22 -3.06 34.48
N PRO A 88 11.40 -4.34 34.11
CA PRO A 88 12.00 -4.73 32.85
C PRO A 88 10.97 -4.94 31.73
N ASN A 89 11.16 -4.29 30.58
CA ASN A 89 10.22 -4.42 29.46
C ASN A 89 10.72 -5.46 28.44
N SER A 90 12.02 -5.45 28.13
CA SER A 90 12.59 -6.35 27.12
C SER A 90 13.92 -6.98 27.49
N VAL A 91 14.19 -8.18 26.96
CA VAL A 91 15.48 -8.87 27.03
C VAL A 91 15.91 -9.39 25.65
N ALA A 92 17.18 -9.20 25.31
CA ALA A 92 17.82 -9.85 24.17
C ALA A 92 19.18 -10.42 24.55
N VAL A 93 19.67 -11.38 23.76
CA VAL A 93 20.97 -12.00 23.96
C VAL A 93 21.71 -12.17 22.64
N SER A 94 23.00 -11.84 22.64
CA SER A 94 23.90 -12.08 21.51
C SER A 94 25.33 -12.29 22.03
N ASP A 95 26.05 -13.26 21.46
CA ASP A 95 27.45 -13.56 21.78
C ASP A 95 27.80 -13.62 23.29
N GLY A 96 26.88 -14.19 24.08
CA GLY A 96 27.04 -14.35 25.53
C GLY A 96 26.78 -13.09 26.37
N VAL A 97 26.31 -12.00 25.75
CA VAL A 97 25.87 -10.76 26.41
C VAL A 97 24.35 -10.71 26.42
N VAL A 98 23.79 -10.57 27.61
CA VAL A 98 22.35 -10.39 27.85
C VAL A 98 22.11 -8.90 28.11
N ALA A 99 21.25 -8.26 27.31
CA ALA A 99 20.83 -6.88 27.49
C ALA A 99 19.38 -6.86 27.98
N VAL A 100 19.08 -6.02 28.97
CA VAL A 100 17.72 -5.86 29.52
C VAL A 100 17.34 -4.38 29.51
N ALA A 101 16.22 -4.05 28.89
CA ALA A 101 15.59 -2.73 28.94
C ALA A 101 14.85 -2.60 30.29
N VAL A 102 15.15 -1.54 31.04
CA VAL A 102 14.59 -1.30 32.38
C VAL A 102 14.08 0.13 32.46
N GLU A 103 12.78 0.30 32.68
CA GLU A 103 12.13 1.60 32.83
C GLU A 103 12.52 2.31 34.14
N SER A 104 12.38 3.63 34.15
CA SER A 104 12.56 4.44 35.36
C SER A 104 11.27 4.47 36.19
N GLY A 105 11.37 4.82 37.47
CA GLY A 105 10.22 5.19 38.29
C GLY A 105 10.31 6.68 38.64
N PRO A 106 9.55 7.58 37.99
CA PRO A 106 8.45 7.35 37.03
C PRO A 106 8.89 6.94 35.60
N LYS A 107 8.00 6.29 34.82
CA LYS A 107 8.28 5.80 33.46
C LYS A 107 8.68 6.89 32.46
N THR A 108 8.20 8.10 32.69
CA THR A 108 8.49 9.30 31.89
C THR A 108 9.93 9.81 32.03
N ASP A 109 10.68 9.33 33.02
CA ASP A 109 12.11 9.64 33.15
C ASP A 109 12.97 8.68 32.31
N PRO A 110 14.17 9.10 31.86
CA PRO A 110 15.12 8.22 31.16
C PRO A 110 15.40 6.90 31.88
N GLY A 111 15.20 5.78 31.18
CA GLY A 111 15.45 4.43 31.65
C GLY A 111 16.89 3.97 31.45
N LYS A 112 17.10 2.65 31.51
CA LYS A 112 18.42 2.02 31.38
C LYS A 112 18.38 0.78 30.49
N VAL A 113 19.53 0.49 29.89
CA VAL A 113 19.88 -0.87 29.48
C VAL A 113 20.93 -1.44 30.42
N VAL A 114 20.65 -2.61 30.97
CA VAL A 114 21.51 -3.32 31.91
C VAL A 114 22.06 -4.58 31.24
N PHE A 115 23.38 -4.74 31.27
CA PHE A 115 24.08 -5.84 30.64
C PHE A 115 24.53 -6.88 31.67
N PHE A 116 24.27 -8.15 31.37
CA PHE A 116 24.73 -9.33 32.11
C PHE A 116 25.47 -10.29 31.17
N ASP A 117 26.26 -11.20 31.74
CA ASP A 117 26.63 -12.42 31.01
C ASP A 117 25.53 -13.48 31.12
N THR A 118 25.67 -14.59 30.39
CA THR A 118 24.69 -15.69 30.41
C THR A 118 24.57 -16.38 31.78
N ASP A 119 25.53 -16.17 32.69
CA ASP A 119 25.53 -16.66 34.07
C ASP A 119 24.90 -15.67 35.06
N GLY A 120 24.39 -14.53 34.57
CA GLY A 120 23.73 -13.53 35.38
C GLY A 120 24.68 -12.58 36.10
N ALA A 121 25.97 -12.56 35.74
CA ALA A 121 26.91 -11.61 36.30
C ALA A 121 26.74 -10.25 35.61
N PHE A 122 26.53 -9.20 36.41
CA PHE A 122 26.46 -7.82 35.92
C PHE A 122 27.76 -7.42 35.21
N LEU A 123 27.62 -6.86 34.01
CA LEU A 123 28.71 -6.37 33.17
C LEU A 123 28.79 -4.85 33.17
N HIS A 124 27.69 -4.18 32.84
CA HIS A 124 27.61 -2.72 32.74
C HIS A 124 26.15 -2.24 32.71
N GLU A 125 25.92 -0.93 32.83
CA GLU A 125 24.64 -0.28 32.58
C GLU A 125 24.86 1.04 31.83
N VAL A 126 23.89 1.42 30.99
CA VAL A 126 23.87 2.72 30.32
C VAL A 126 22.48 3.34 30.42
N THR A 127 22.41 4.67 30.40
CA THR A 127 21.14 5.41 30.34
C THR A 127 20.68 5.55 28.89
N VAL A 128 19.39 5.35 28.66
CA VAL A 128 18.72 5.46 27.35
C VAL A 128 17.54 6.44 27.44
N GLY A 129 16.60 6.41 26.48
CA GLY A 129 15.41 7.27 26.49
C GLY A 129 14.39 6.91 27.58
N ALA A 130 13.29 7.65 27.64
CA ALA A 130 12.17 7.37 28.54
C ALA A 130 11.42 6.12 28.07
N LEU A 131 10.98 5.29 29.03
CA LEU A 131 10.31 4.00 28.77
C LEU A 131 11.00 3.16 27.67
N PRO A 132 12.22 2.64 27.93
CA PRO A 132 12.85 1.70 27.02
C PRO A 132 12.03 0.41 26.99
N ASP A 133 11.34 0.20 25.87
CA ASP A 133 10.40 -0.88 25.70
C ASP A 133 11.10 -2.10 25.09
N MET A 134 11.14 -2.23 23.76
CA MET A 134 11.88 -3.30 23.07
C MET A 134 13.38 -3.01 22.88
N LEU A 135 14.21 -4.04 22.96
CA LEU A 135 15.60 -3.99 22.47
C LEU A 135 16.01 -5.19 21.61
N THR A 136 16.97 -4.96 20.71
CA THR A 136 17.53 -6.01 19.84
C THR A 136 18.99 -5.74 19.49
N PHE A 137 19.73 -6.78 19.12
CA PHE A 137 21.11 -6.66 18.66
C PHE A 137 21.18 -6.51 17.13
N SER A 138 22.18 -5.78 16.63
CA SER A 138 22.57 -5.88 15.21
C SER A 138 23.01 -7.30 14.88
N GLN A 139 22.95 -7.69 13.60
CA GLN A 139 23.27 -9.05 13.15
C GLN A 139 24.70 -9.49 13.52
N ASP A 140 25.63 -8.55 13.68
CA ASP A 140 27.02 -8.80 14.08
C ASP A 140 27.26 -8.68 15.59
N GLY A 141 26.22 -8.40 16.39
CA GLY A 141 26.29 -8.22 17.84
C GLY A 141 27.02 -6.95 18.30
N ALA A 142 27.43 -6.06 17.39
CA ALA A 142 28.20 -4.87 17.73
C ALA A 142 27.37 -3.73 18.30
N LEU A 143 26.08 -3.66 17.95
CA LEU A 143 25.14 -2.63 18.38
C LEU A 143 23.95 -3.24 19.11
N VAL A 144 23.38 -2.50 20.06
CA VAL A 144 22.07 -2.76 20.65
C VAL A 144 21.16 -1.57 20.35
N LEU A 145 20.02 -1.82 19.71
CA LEU A 145 19.00 -0.83 19.43
C LEU A 145 17.90 -0.97 20.48
N VAL A 146 17.39 0.16 20.95
CA VAL A 146 16.36 0.23 22.00
C VAL A 146 15.29 1.21 21.55
N ALA A 147 14.07 0.71 21.37
CA ALA A 147 12.89 1.55 21.21
C ALA A 147 12.59 2.18 22.56
N ASN A 148 12.54 3.51 22.60
CA ASN A 148 12.17 4.25 23.80
C ASN A 148 10.85 4.91 23.46
N GLU A 149 9.78 4.29 23.93
CA GLU A 149 8.40 4.58 23.57
C GLU A 149 8.06 6.03 23.93
N GLY A 150 8.47 6.46 25.12
CA GLY A 150 8.30 7.84 25.53
C GLY A 150 6.86 8.20 25.90
N GLU A 151 6.05 7.21 26.30
CA GLU A 151 4.66 7.43 26.70
C GLU A 151 4.47 8.52 27.75
N PRO A 152 3.34 9.23 27.71
CA PRO A 152 2.95 10.18 28.74
C PRO A 152 2.66 9.49 30.09
N ASN A 153 2.60 10.30 31.15
CA ASN A 153 2.01 9.84 32.41
C ASN A 153 0.48 9.76 32.32
N ASP A 154 -0.18 9.01 33.21
CA ASP A 154 -1.65 8.79 33.20
C ASP A 154 -2.48 10.09 33.12
N ASP A 155 -2.03 11.17 33.79
CA ASP A 155 -2.70 12.48 33.76
C ASP A 155 -2.47 13.26 32.43
N TYR A 156 -1.66 12.74 31.50
CA TYR A 156 -1.23 13.35 30.24
C TYR A 156 -0.62 14.76 30.40
N THR A 157 0.15 14.96 31.47
CA THR A 157 0.75 16.26 31.84
C THR A 157 2.26 16.32 31.64
N ILE A 158 2.90 15.16 31.51
CA ILE A 158 4.31 14.98 31.18
C ILE A 158 4.32 13.96 30.05
N ASP A 159 4.76 14.42 28.88
CA ASP A 159 4.78 13.69 27.62
C ASP A 159 6.21 13.75 27.07
N PRO A 160 7.05 12.72 27.34
CA PRO A 160 8.39 12.63 26.80
C PRO A 160 8.40 12.52 25.27
N MET A 161 9.58 12.66 24.66
CA MET A 161 9.72 12.37 23.23
C MET A 161 10.07 10.90 23.02
N GLY A 162 9.40 10.25 22.08
CA GLY A 162 9.81 8.95 21.56
C GLY A 162 11.18 9.03 20.87
N SER A 163 11.96 7.95 20.96
CA SER A 163 13.31 7.91 20.38
C SER A 163 13.86 6.49 20.23
N VAL A 164 14.94 6.32 19.47
CA VAL A 164 15.72 5.07 19.44
C VAL A 164 17.11 5.30 19.99
N SER A 165 17.53 4.49 20.96
CA SER A 165 18.87 4.53 21.52
C SER A 165 19.72 3.42 20.88
N VAL A 166 20.83 3.81 20.25
CA VAL A 166 21.80 2.91 19.61
C VAL A 166 23.04 2.84 20.50
N ILE A 167 23.27 1.67 21.09
CA ILE A 167 24.35 1.39 22.02
C ILE A 167 25.45 0.63 21.27
N ASP A 168 26.59 1.28 21.04
CA ASP A 168 27.78 0.65 20.47
C ASP A 168 28.55 -0.11 21.55
N ILE A 169 28.65 -1.42 21.41
CA ILE A 169 29.40 -2.33 22.28
C ILE A 169 30.56 -3.03 21.54
N SER A 170 30.93 -2.57 20.34
CA SER A 170 32.03 -3.13 19.54
C SER A 170 33.38 -3.10 20.27
N GLY A 171 33.58 -2.12 21.16
CA GLY A 171 34.72 -2.00 22.07
C GLY A 171 34.61 -2.86 23.35
N GLY A 172 33.61 -3.73 23.42
CA GLY A 172 33.18 -4.48 24.60
C GLY A 172 32.20 -3.68 25.48
N VAL A 173 31.32 -4.39 26.18
CA VAL A 173 30.24 -3.84 27.02
C VAL A 173 30.71 -2.80 28.04
N SER A 174 31.93 -2.94 28.61
CA SER A 174 32.49 -1.95 29.54
C SER A 174 32.82 -0.59 28.92
N SER A 175 32.87 -0.54 27.59
CA SER A 175 33.16 0.65 26.78
C SER A 175 31.92 1.15 26.05
N ALA A 176 30.73 0.66 26.43
CA ALA A 176 29.48 0.97 25.74
C ALA A 176 29.26 2.49 25.61
N SER A 177 28.80 2.93 24.44
CA SER A 177 28.42 4.32 24.20
C SER A 177 27.05 4.39 23.57
N VAL A 178 26.23 5.34 24.04
CA VAL A 178 24.84 5.52 23.59
C VAL A 178 24.74 6.72 22.66
N THR A 179 24.05 6.53 21.54
CA THR A 179 23.55 7.60 20.68
C THR A 179 22.03 7.53 20.68
N THR A 180 21.34 8.58 21.13
CA THR A 180 19.87 8.64 21.08
C THR A 180 19.44 9.44 19.85
N VAL A 181 18.64 8.81 19.00
CA VAL A 181 18.08 9.36 17.76
C VAL A 181 16.63 9.72 18.00
N THR A 182 16.26 10.97 17.73
CA THR A 182 14.94 11.55 18.02
C THR A 182 14.18 11.90 16.75
N PHE A 183 12.86 12.05 16.84
CA PHE A 183 12.00 12.50 15.72
C PHE A 183 11.89 14.02 15.55
N GLU A 184 12.66 14.84 16.30
CA GLU A 184 12.54 16.31 16.27
C GLU A 184 12.63 16.91 14.85
N ALA A 185 13.35 16.26 13.93
CA ALA A 185 13.46 16.66 12.52
C ALA A 185 12.14 16.59 11.73
N PHE A 186 11.08 16.05 12.32
CA PHE A 186 9.74 15.96 11.75
C PHE A 186 8.72 16.88 12.44
N ASN A 187 9.10 17.61 13.49
CA ASN A 187 8.17 18.46 14.25
C ASN A 187 7.52 19.59 13.43
N ASP A 188 8.10 19.96 12.29
CA ASP A 188 7.57 20.93 11.33
C ASP A 188 6.82 20.30 10.14
N LYS A 189 6.52 19.00 10.21
CA LYS A 189 5.89 18.18 9.15
C LYS A 189 4.62 17.46 9.61
N LYS A 190 3.97 17.92 10.68
CA LYS A 190 2.78 17.26 11.27
C LYS A 190 1.66 17.10 10.25
N VAL A 191 1.29 18.18 9.56
CA VAL A 191 0.21 18.16 8.56
C VAL A 191 0.62 17.37 7.32
N HIS A 192 1.89 17.45 6.90
CA HIS A 192 2.41 16.61 5.83
C HIS A 192 2.26 15.11 6.16
N LEU A 193 2.66 14.68 7.36
CA LEU A 193 2.54 13.29 7.80
C LEU A 193 1.08 12.85 7.95
N GLN A 194 0.21 13.71 8.50
CA GLN A 194 -1.24 13.46 8.55
C GLN A 194 -1.84 13.27 7.15
N ASN A 195 -1.40 14.05 6.16
CA ASN A 195 -1.86 13.88 4.78
C ASN A 195 -1.38 12.59 4.11
N LYS A 196 -0.21 12.06 4.51
CA LYS A 196 0.26 10.71 4.12
C LYS A 196 -0.57 9.59 4.78
N GLY A 197 -1.31 9.89 5.85
CA GLY A 197 -2.11 8.93 6.62
C GLY A 197 -1.44 8.44 7.91
N VAL A 198 -0.41 9.15 8.40
CA VAL A 198 0.16 8.92 9.73
C VAL A 198 -0.71 9.62 10.77
N ARG A 199 -1.03 8.94 11.87
CA ARG A 199 -1.84 9.50 12.94
C ARG A 199 -0.95 10.32 13.88
N ILE A 200 -1.20 11.63 13.95
CA ILE A 200 -0.53 12.55 14.88
C ILE A 200 -1.60 13.44 15.53
N PHE A 201 -2.05 13.09 16.73
CA PHE A 201 -3.21 13.64 17.42
C PHE A 201 -3.03 13.84 18.94
N GLY A 202 -1.89 13.43 19.52
CA GLY A 202 -1.63 13.44 20.96
C GLY A 202 -1.90 14.78 21.63
N ASN A 203 -2.30 14.72 22.91
CA ASN A 203 -2.67 15.88 23.72
C ASN A 203 -3.72 16.80 23.06
N ASN A 204 -4.80 16.24 22.50
CA ASN A 204 -5.82 16.98 21.73
C ASN A 204 -5.22 17.80 20.56
N GLY A 205 -4.28 17.21 19.83
CA GLY A 205 -3.60 17.81 18.70
C GLY A 205 -2.46 18.77 19.07
N MET A 206 -2.14 18.94 20.36
CA MET A 206 -1.08 19.86 20.83
C MET A 206 0.32 19.23 20.87
N ALA A 207 0.43 17.90 20.84
CA ALA A 207 1.72 17.22 20.80
C ALA A 207 2.49 17.53 19.51
N THR A 208 3.81 17.68 19.65
CA THR A 208 4.74 17.66 18.53
C THR A 208 4.85 16.24 17.96
N VAL A 209 5.35 16.09 16.72
CA VAL A 209 5.54 14.76 16.13
C VAL A 209 6.44 13.88 16.99
N ALA A 210 7.47 14.45 17.61
CA ALA A 210 8.39 13.69 18.46
C ALA A 210 7.82 13.27 19.81
N GLU A 211 6.85 14.00 20.37
CA GLU A 211 6.10 13.58 21.56
C GLU A 211 5.06 12.52 21.20
N ASP A 212 4.45 12.63 20.02
CA ASP A 212 3.30 11.82 19.62
C ASP A 212 3.65 10.46 19.00
N LEU A 213 4.90 10.28 18.54
CA LEU A 213 5.40 9.01 18.05
C LEU A 213 5.96 8.20 19.20
N GLU A 214 5.38 7.02 19.42
CA GLU A 214 5.73 6.07 20.48
C GLU A 214 6.38 4.82 19.83
N PRO A 215 7.73 4.71 19.76
CA PRO A 215 8.42 3.53 19.24
C PRO A 215 8.30 2.33 20.17
N GLU A 216 7.83 1.19 19.65
CA GLU A 216 7.66 -0.02 20.47
C GLU A 216 8.64 -1.11 20.05
N TYR A 217 8.67 -1.51 18.78
CA TYR A 217 9.38 -2.67 18.26
C TYR A 217 10.35 -2.31 17.12
N ILE A 218 11.47 -3.03 17.03
CA ILE A 218 12.53 -2.78 16.02
C ILE A 218 12.88 -4.04 15.24
N ALA A 219 12.83 -3.97 13.91
CA ALA A 219 13.33 -5.02 13.02
C ALA A 219 14.39 -4.48 12.05
N LEU A 220 15.60 -5.05 12.08
CA LEU A 220 16.67 -4.66 11.16
C LEU A 220 16.50 -5.32 9.80
N SER A 221 16.75 -4.59 8.71
CA SER A 221 16.86 -5.19 7.38
C SER A 221 17.90 -6.33 7.38
N PRO A 222 17.73 -7.38 6.55
CA PRO A 222 18.65 -8.52 6.49
C PRO A 222 20.13 -8.15 6.25
N ASP A 223 20.39 -7.05 5.55
CA ASP A 223 21.73 -6.51 5.30
C ASP A 223 22.25 -5.57 6.41
N GLY A 224 21.42 -5.25 7.41
CA GLY A 224 21.73 -4.36 8.52
C GLY A 224 21.82 -2.87 8.16
N ALA A 225 21.41 -2.47 6.94
CA ALA A 225 21.50 -1.08 6.48
C ALA A 225 20.43 -0.18 7.12
N TYR A 226 19.25 -0.72 7.41
CA TYR A 226 18.13 0.02 7.99
C TYR A 226 17.55 -0.72 9.18
N ALA A 227 16.99 0.02 10.13
CA ALA A 227 16.09 -0.50 11.14
C ALA A 227 14.70 0.10 10.92
N TYR A 228 13.70 -0.77 10.82
CA TYR A 228 12.29 -0.40 10.80
C TYR A 228 11.77 -0.43 12.23
N VAL A 229 11.03 0.61 12.60
CA VAL A 229 10.53 0.84 13.96
C VAL A 229 9.05 1.11 13.86
N ASN A 230 8.19 0.28 14.45
CA ASN A 230 6.76 0.60 14.49
C ASN A 230 6.50 1.71 15.52
N CYS A 231 5.53 2.55 15.18
CA CYS A 231 4.85 3.44 16.11
C CYS A 231 3.38 3.11 15.99
N GLN A 232 2.90 2.27 16.90
CA GLN A 232 1.62 1.57 16.78
C GLN A 232 0.45 2.55 16.70
N GLU A 233 0.31 3.46 17.67
CA GLU A 233 -0.75 4.47 17.76
C GLU A 233 -0.71 5.41 16.55
N ALA A 234 0.48 5.62 15.99
CA ALA A 234 0.68 6.44 14.80
C ALA A 234 0.28 5.72 13.49
N ASN A 235 0.00 4.41 13.53
CA ASN A 235 -0.25 3.54 12.38
C ASN A 235 0.87 3.63 11.32
N ALA A 236 2.13 3.64 11.78
CA ALA A 236 3.28 3.97 10.94
C ALA A 236 4.55 3.16 11.28
N LEU A 237 5.46 3.12 10.30
CA LEU A 237 6.83 2.62 10.46
C LEU A 237 7.83 3.76 10.27
N ALA A 238 8.64 4.05 11.27
CA ALA A 238 9.81 4.89 11.13
C ALA A 238 11.01 4.09 10.60
N VAL A 239 11.79 4.70 9.70
CA VAL A 239 12.97 4.07 9.08
C VAL A 239 14.23 4.78 9.57
N LEU A 240 15.08 4.05 10.30
CA LEU A 240 16.38 4.51 10.77
C LEU A 240 17.50 3.99 9.85
N ASP A 241 18.31 4.90 9.29
CA ASP A 241 19.54 4.54 8.58
C ASP A 241 20.65 4.22 9.59
N MET A 242 21.15 2.98 9.55
CA MET A 242 22.13 2.47 10.52
C MET A 242 23.55 3.01 10.31
N THR A 243 23.81 3.66 9.18
CA THR A 243 25.09 4.31 8.88
C THR A 243 25.11 5.76 9.38
N THR A 244 24.04 6.51 9.12
CA THR A 244 23.96 7.94 9.49
C THR A 244 23.39 8.16 10.88
N LEU A 245 22.64 7.19 11.43
CA LEU A 245 21.86 7.29 12.66
C LEU A 245 20.84 8.44 12.60
N GLU A 246 20.15 8.54 11.47
CA GLU A 246 19.07 9.50 11.24
C GLU A 246 17.81 8.76 10.77
N PHE A 247 16.65 9.19 11.25
CA PHE A 247 15.37 8.75 10.69
C PHE A 247 15.19 9.36 9.30
N VAL A 248 15.06 8.51 8.28
CA VAL A 248 14.98 8.93 6.88
C VAL A 248 13.55 8.98 6.36
N ASP A 249 12.59 8.29 6.97
CA ASP A 249 11.15 8.36 6.64
C ASP A 249 10.27 7.92 7.81
N ILE A 250 9.00 8.32 7.75
CA ILE A 250 7.88 7.76 8.50
C ILE A 250 6.83 7.31 7.46
N LEU A 251 6.70 6.00 7.32
CA LEU A 251 5.88 5.32 6.33
C LEU A 251 4.48 5.06 6.91
N PRO A 252 3.39 5.54 6.28
CA PRO A 252 2.03 5.22 6.71
C PRO A 252 1.70 3.77 6.34
N LEU A 253 1.05 3.03 7.24
CA LEU A 253 0.59 1.67 6.96
C LEU A 253 -0.70 1.64 6.11
N GLY A 254 -1.40 2.78 6.05
CA GLY A 254 -2.69 2.89 5.36
C GLY A 254 -3.83 2.26 6.18
N TYR A 255 -4.94 1.93 5.50
CA TYR A 255 -6.14 1.42 6.16
C TYR A 255 -6.73 0.24 5.40
N LYS A 256 -7.35 -0.66 6.16
CA LYS A 256 -8.12 -1.80 5.66
C LYS A 256 -9.57 -1.38 5.42
N ASP A 257 -10.01 -1.33 4.17
CA ASP A 257 -11.39 -0.96 3.84
C ASP A 257 -12.34 -2.16 3.99
N HIS A 258 -13.01 -2.25 5.15
CA HIS A 258 -13.93 -3.33 5.49
C HIS A 258 -15.21 -3.38 4.62
N ARG A 259 -15.41 -2.39 3.72
CA ARG A 259 -16.51 -2.38 2.73
C ARG A 259 -16.18 -3.11 1.43
N LYS A 260 -14.91 -3.07 1.02
CA LYS A 260 -14.47 -3.51 -0.31
C LYS A 260 -13.71 -4.84 -0.24
N GLY A 261 -12.80 -4.96 0.72
CA GLY A 261 -11.91 -6.11 0.90
C GLY A 261 -10.64 -6.10 0.02
N ARG A 262 -9.92 -7.22 -0.13
CA ARG A 262 -8.60 -7.21 -0.79
C ARG A 262 -8.67 -6.83 -2.27
N PRO A 263 -7.85 -5.88 -2.76
CA PRO A 263 -7.77 -5.60 -4.18
C PRO A 263 -7.20 -6.79 -4.98
N ALA A 264 -7.78 -7.05 -6.15
CA ALA A 264 -7.34 -8.06 -7.11
C ALA A 264 -7.46 -7.55 -8.54
N LEU A 265 -6.39 -7.71 -9.32
CA LEU A 265 -6.28 -7.19 -10.66
C LEU A 265 -6.34 -8.30 -11.72
N LYS A 266 -7.07 -8.02 -12.81
CA LYS A 266 -7.01 -8.78 -14.06
C LYS A 266 -6.62 -7.87 -15.23
N SER A 267 -5.56 -8.23 -15.95
CA SER A 267 -5.04 -7.46 -17.08
C SER A 267 -5.41 -8.07 -18.43
N PHE A 268 -5.63 -7.22 -19.43
CA PHE A 268 -5.97 -7.57 -20.81
C PHE A 268 -5.05 -6.81 -21.77
N ILE A 269 -4.24 -7.53 -22.56
CA ILE A 269 -3.40 -6.93 -23.60
C ILE A 269 -4.27 -6.66 -24.83
N VAL A 270 -4.79 -5.45 -24.94
CA VAL A 270 -5.86 -5.08 -25.87
C VAL A 270 -5.43 -5.24 -27.34
N ASN A 271 -4.21 -4.79 -27.67
CA ASN A 271 -3.65 -4.85 -29.01
C ASN A 271 -3.34 -6.29 -29.49
N GLU A 272 -3.27 -7.27 -28.57
CA GLU A 272 -3.18 -8.69 -28.92
C GLU A 272 -4.56 -9.37 -29.04
N LEU A 273 -5.57 -8.86 -28.33
CA LEU A 273 -6.92 -9.43 -28.28
C LEU A 273 -7.82 -8.96 -29.43
N VAL A 274 -7.57 -7.75 -29.96
CA VAL A 274 -8.31 -7.20 -31.09
C VAL A 274 -7.63 -7.61 -32.40
N ALA A 275 -8.34 -8.38 -33.23
CA ALA A 275 -7.85 -8.73 -34.56
C ALA A 275 -7.69 -7.48 -35.45
N ASP A 276 -6.64 -7.47 -36.26
CA ASP A 276 -6.33 -6.37 -37.20
C ASP A 276 -6.20 -5.00 -36.51
N TRP A 277 -5.42 -4.94 -35.42
CA TRP A 277 -5.15 -3.72 -34.68
C TRP A 277 -4.74 -2.55 -35.61
N PRO A 278 -5.33 -1.34 -35.49
CA PRO A 278 -5.21 -0.33 -36.54
C PRO A 278 -3.78 0.20 -36.73
N GLU A 279 -3.29 0.14 -37.97
CA GLU A 279 -2.12 0.89 -38.42
C GLU A 279 -2.49 2.37 -38.61
N LEU A 280 -1.73 3.27 -37.98
CA LEU A 280 -1.91 4.71 -38.11
C LEU A 280 -1.17 5.28 -39.32
N GLY A 281 0.00 4.71 -39.63
CA GLY A 281 0.78 5.07 -40.81
C GLY A 281 2.25 4.70 -40.68
N THR A 282 2.98 4.91 -41.77
CA THR A 282 4.43 4.72 -41.81
C THR A 282 5.15 5.95 -41.25
N PRO A 283 6.11 5.79 -40.32
CA PRO A 283 6.85 6.91 -39.76
C PRO A 283 7.67 7.65 -40.83
N ALA A 284 7.75 8.98 -40.71
CA ALA A 284 8.68 9.81 -41.48
C ALA A 284 10.13 9.39 -41.16
N TYR A 285 10.94 9.16 -42.20
CA TYR A 285 12.16 8.35 -42.22
C TYR A 285 13.10 8.44 -41.00
N ASP A 286 13.29 7.28 -40.35
CA ASP A 286 14.50 6.87 -39.64
C ASP A 286 14.89 5.44 -40.07
N GLY A 287 15.41 5.26 -41.29
CA GLY A 287 16.04 3.99 -41.66
C GLY A 287 15.11 2.78 -41.94
N GLY A 288 13.79 2.97 -42.03
CA GLY A 288 12.84 1.90 -42.41
C GLY A 288 12.17 1.17 -41.24
N GLN A 289 11.81 1.90 -40.18
CA GLN A 289 11.02 1.39 -39.06
C GLN A 289 9.66 0.83 -39.51
N ASP A 290 9.12 -0.09 -38.71
CA ASP A 290 7.80 -0.67 -38.90
C ASP A 290 6.70 0.40 -38.81
N PRO A 291 5.50 0.15 -39.38
CA PRO A 291 4.37 1.06 -39.24
C PRO A 291 4.02 1.33 -37.78
N VAL A 292 3.56 2.56 -37.50
CA VAL A 292 3.06 2.92 -36.17
C VAL A 292 1.61 2.48 -36.05
N PHE A 293 1.28 1.82 -34.95
CA PHE A 293 -0.06 1.34 -34.65
C PHE A 293 -0.77 2.24 -33.64
N LEU A 294 -2.07 2.04 -33.49
CA LEU A 294 -2.87 2.72 -32.49
C LEU A 294 -2.34 2.39 -31.08
N GLY A 295 -2.30 3.39 -30.20
CA GLY A 295 -1.80 3.29 -28.85
C GLY A 295 -1.84 4.67 -28.21
N GLY A 296 -0.96 4.92 -27.25
CA GLY A 296 -0.80 6.25 -26.65
C GLY A 296 -1.91 6.62 -25.66
N PHE A 297 -2.63 5.65 -25.09
CA PHE A 297 -3.91 5.91 -24.40
C PHE A 297 -3.72 6.55 -23.02
N SER A 298 -3.92 7.87 -22.93
CA SER A 298 -3.67 8.66 -21.74
C SER A 298 -4.92 9.15 -20.99
N GLY A 299 -6.11 8.73 -21.42
CA GLY A 299 -7.34 9.01 -20.68
C GLY A 299 -8.41 7.96 -20.95
N MET A 300 -9.29 7.72 -19.97
CA MET A 300 -10.36 6.73 -20.10
C MET A 300 -11.68 7.17 -19.44
N TYR A 301 -12.77 6.98 -20.17
CA TYR A 301 -14.14 7.14 -19.68
C TYR A 301 -14.95 5.86 -19.85
N TYR A 302 -15.59 5.40 -18.78
CA TYR A 302 -16.58 4.32 -18.83
C TYR A 302 -17.95 4.88 -19.20
N ASP A 303 -18.61 4.35 -20.25
CA ASP A 303 -19.96 4.76 -20.62
C ASP A 303 -21.01 3.84 -19.97
N PRO A 304 -21.74 4.30 -18.93
CA PRO A 304 -22.74 3.47 -18.25
C PRO A 304 -23.98 3.23 -19.11
N THR A 305 -24.24 4.04 -20.13
CA THR A 305 -25.44 3.96 -20.98
C THR A 305 -25.32 2.90 -22.07
N GLU A 306 -24.09 2.64 -22.51
CA GLU A 306 -23.76 1.61 -23.52
C GLU A 306 -23.27 0.30 -22.91
N SER A 307 -22.99 0.31 -21.60
CA SER A 307 -22.51 -0.84 -20.85
C SER A 307 -23.64 -1.69 -20.26
N THR A 308 -23.31 -2.94 -19.97
CA THR A 308 -24.16 -3.90 -19.26
C THR A 308 -23.29 -4.73 -18.30
N VAL A 309 -23.91 -5.53 -17.44
CA VAL A 309 -23.19 -6.42 -16.52
C VAL A 309 -22.21 -7.39 -17.21
N ASN A 310 -22.39 -7.69 -18.50
CA ASN A 310 -21.49 -8.59 -19.25
C ASN A 310 -20.60 -7.87 -20.27
N LYS A 311 -20.80 -6.56 -20.46
CA LYS A 311 -20.15 -5.77 -21.51
C LYS A 311 -19.81 -4.40 -20.95
N TYR A 312 -18.54 -4.07 -20.82
CA TYR A 312 -18.09 -2.72 -20.49
C TYR A 312 -17.65 -1.99 -21.75
N VAL A 313 -18.08 -0.73 -21.89
CA VAL A 313 -17.76 0.16 -23.00
C VAL A 313 -16.94 1.32 -22.46
N PHE A 314 -15.80 1.55 -23.09
CA PHE A 314 -14.86 2.60 -22.74
C PHE A 314 -14.64 3.52 -23.94
N TYR A 315 -14.57 4.82 -23.68
CA TYR A 315 -13.98 5.80 -24.58
C TYR A 315 -12.60 6.15 -24.04
N VAL A 316 -11.56 5.87 -24.82
CA VAL A 316 -10.18 6.20 -24.49
C VAL A 316 -9.64 7.19 -25.51
N VAL A 317 -8.65 7.98 -25.12
CA VAL A 317 -8.03 8.94 -26.01
C VAL A 317 -6.51 8.75 -26.05
N PRO A 318 -5.92 8.70 -27.26
CA PRO A 318 -4.49 8.85 -27.40
C PRO A 318 -4.01 10.29 -27.12
N ASP A 319 -2.76 10.42 -26.68
CA ASP A 319 -2.05 11.69 -26.48
C ASP A 319 -1.80 12.51 -27.78
N ARG A 320 -0.80 13.40 -27.76
CA ARG A 320 -0.33 14.19 -28.93
C ARG A 320 0.06 13.38 -30.18
N GLY A 321 0.13 12.05 -30.11
CA GLY A 321 0.46 11.22 -31.25
C GLY A 321 1.93 10.82 -31.32
N PRO A 322 2.27 9.91 -32.25
CA PRO A 322 3.61 9.31 -32.34
C PRO A 322 4.77 10.31 -32.43
N ASN A 323 5.57 10.40 -31.37
CA ASN A 323 6.72 11.29 -31.27
C ASN A 323 7.94 10.62 -30.61
N ASP A 324 9.13 11.16 -30.83
CA ASP A 324 10.34 10.81 -30.05
C ASP A 324 10.61 11.86 -28.96
N ASP A 325 11.66 11.59 -28.17
CA ASP A 325 12.24 12.54 -27.22
C ASP A 325 12.67 13.85 -27.89
N THR A 326 12.67 14.94 -27.11
CA THR A 326 13.05 16.25 -27.65
C THR A 326 14.53 16.34 -27.98
N PHE A 327 14.84 17.09 -29.04
CA PHE A 327 16.16 17.66 -29.23
C PHE A 327 16.29 18.98 -28.46
N GLY A 328 17.38 19.13 -27.71
CA GLY A 328 17.67 20.35 -26.97
C GLY A 328 17.87 21.53 -27.93
N ARG A 329 17.30 22.70 -27.59
CA ARG A 329 17.32 23.88 -28.47
C ARG A 329 18.73 24.36 -28.89
N ASN A 330 19.73 24.09 -28.04
CA ASN A 330 21.12 24.47 -28.26
C ASN A 330 21.92 23.35 -28.94
N ASP A 331 21.36 22.15 -29.04
CA ASP A 331 22.01 20.98 -29.61
C ASP A 331 21.76 20.88 -31.12
N VAL A 332 20.94 21.75 -31.69
CA VAL A 332 20.68 21.83 -33.13
C VAL A 332 21.33 23.05 -33.79
N SER A 333 21.62 22.95 -35.07
CA SER A 333 22.13 24.04 -35.91
C SER A 333 21.15 24.36 -37.06
N PRO A 334 20.68 25.61 -37.21
CA PRO A 334 20.89 26.74 -36.28
C PRO A 334 20.20 26.49 -34.93
N ALA A 335 20.67 27.16 -33.87
CA ALA A 335 20.03 27.07 -32.56
C ALA A 335 18.55 27.47 -32.63
N ALA A 336 17.68 26.68 -32.01
CA ALA A 336 16.24 26.85 -32.07
C ALA A 336 15.72 27.75 -30.93
N PRO A 337 14.53 28.36 -31.09
CA PRO A 337 13.94 29.20 -30.06
C PRO A 337 13.48 28.42 -28.81
N GLN A 338 13.07 27.18 -29.00
CA GLN A 338 12.65 26.22 -27.96
C GLN A 338 13.16 24.82 -28.32
N ASN A 339 13.02 23.85 -27.41
CA ASN A 339 13.33 22.46 -27.71
C ASN A 339 12.48 21.98 -28.89
N LEU A 340 12.98 21.03 -29.67
CA LEU A 340 12.28 20.49 -30.83
C LEU A 340 11.59 19.19 -30.45
N ARG A 341 10.32 19.05 -30.80
CA ARG A 341 9.54 17.83 -30.63
C ARG A 341 9.40 17.10 -31.98
N PRO A 342 10.09 15.97 -32.19
CA PRO A 342 10.01 15.21 -33.43
C PRO A 342 8.75 14.34 -33.49
N PHE A 343 7.91 14.55 -34.49
CA PHE A 343 6.75 13.72 -34.81
C PHE A 343 7.11 12.69 -35.88
N LYS A 344 6.87 11.41 -35.57
CA LYS A 344 7.00 10.33 -36.55
C LYS A 344 5.84 10.33 -37.54
N LEU A 345 4.64 10.71 -37.09
CA LEU A 345 3.48 10.91 -37.95
C LEU A 345 3.07 12.40 -37.96
N PRO A 346 3.69 13.25 -38.80
CA PRO A 346 3.45 14.70 -38.81
C PRO A 346 1.99 15.10 -39.17
N ASP A 347 1.29 14.21 -39.85
CA ASP A 347 -0.12 14.33 -40.25
C ASP A 347 -1.09 13.61 -39.29
N TYR A 348 -0.64 13.21 -38.10
CA TYR A 348 -1.51 12.60 -37.09
C TYR A 348 -2.65 13.54 -36.70
N GLN A 349 -3.88 13.01 -36.74
CA GLN A 349 -5.10 13.65 -36.28
C GLN A 349 -5.52 13.03 -34.94
N GLY A 350 -5.81 13.89 -33.96
CA GLY A 350 -6.34 13.50 -32.66
C GLY A 350 -7.68 12.78 -32.81
N ARG A 351 -7.95 11.84 -31.90
CA ARG A 351 -9.11 10.96 -32.01
C ARG A 351 -9.57 10.45 -30.65
N ILE A 352 -10.82 10.04 -30.57
CA ILE A 352 -11.37 9.25 -29.47
C ILE A 352 -11.57 7.83 -29.98
N VAL A 353 -11.24 6.83 -29.17
CA VAL A 353 -11.34 5.41 -29.52
C VAL A 353 -12.35 4.75 -28.59
N LYS A 354 -13.28 3.99 -29.18
CA LYS A 354 -14.28 3.24 -28.44
C LYS A 354 -13.88 1.78 -28.36
N LEU A 355 -13.72 1.28 -27.14
CA LEU A 355 -13.39 -0.11 -26.84
C LEU A 355 -14.55 -0.78 -26.10
N THR A 356 -14.74 -2.08 -26.36
CA THR A 356 -15.69 -2.91 -25.63
C THR A 356 -14.97 -4.12 -25.04
N LEU A 357 -15.13 -4.35 -23.73
CA LEU A 357 -14.72 -5.59 -23.05
C LEU A 357 -15.95 -6.49 -22.81
N ASN A 358 -15.91 -7.73 -23.31
CA ASN A 358 -16.81 -8.79 -22.90
C ASN A 358 -16.27 -9.45 -21.62
N ARG A 359 -16.95 -9.24 -20.50
CA ARG A 359 -16.49 -9.72 -19.18
C ARG A 359 -16.51 -11.24 -19.04
N GLN A 360 -17.38 -11.92 -19.76
CA GLN A 360 -17.51 -13.37 -19.68
C GLN A 360 -16.37 -14.08 -20.42
N THR A 361 -16.01 -13.57 -21.60
CA THR A 361 -15.02 -14.23 -22.46
C THR A 361 -13.63 -13.58 -22.38
N GLY A 362 -13.52 -12.39 -21.79
CA GLY A 362 -12.30 -11.57 -21.84
C GLY A 362 -11.99 -11.00 -23.22
N ALA A 363 -12.91 -11.11 -24.19
CA ALA A 363 -12.69 -10.60 -25.54
C ALA A 363 -12.84 -9.09 -25.56
N VAL A 364 -11.93 -8.40 -26.26
CA VAL A 364 -11.97 -6.96 -26.46
C VAL A 364 -12.27 -6.66 -27.93
N SER A 365 -13.06 -5.63 -28.22
CA SER A 365 -13.26 -5.10 -29.58
C SER A 365 -12.99 -3.61 -29.65
N LEU A 366 -12.44 -3.17 -30.78
CA LEU A 366 -12.39 -1.77 -31.17
C LEU A 366 -13.62 -1.48 -32.03
N ASP A 367 -14.53 -0.68 -31.49
CA ASP A 367 -15.85 -0.44 -32.08
C ASP A 367 -15.86 0.78 -33.00
N GLU A 368 -15.12 1.84 -32.65
CA GLU A 368 -15.15 3.12 -33.37
C GLU A 368 -13.87 3.95 -33.13
N GLN A 369 -13.53 4.80 -34.11
CA GLN A 369 -12.56 5.91 -33.96
C GLN A 369 -13.24 7.22 -34.40
N ILE A 370 -13.35 8.19 -33.51
CA ILE A 370 -13.97 9.49 -33.74
C ILE A 370 -12.85 10.51 -33.93
N LEU A 371 -12.71 11.06 -35.14
CA LEU A 371 -11.66 12.04 -35.46
C LEU A 371 -12.02 13.44 -34.95
N LEU A 372 -11.04 14.18 -34.46
CA LEU A 372 -11.25 15.52 -33.88
C LEU A 372 -11.08 16.63 -34.92
N TYR A 373 -12.05 17.55 -34.97
CA TYR A 373 -12.10 18.67 -35.90
C TYR A 373 -12.28 20.00 -35.15
N ARG A 374 -11.82 21.08 -35.77
CA ARG A 374 -12.10 22.45 -35.31
C ARG A 374 -13.60 22.77 -35.42
N GLN A 375 -14.00 23.93 -34.90
CA GLN A 375 -15.38 24.43 -34.93
C GLN A 375 -16.00 24.53 -36.34
N ASP A 376 -15.19 24.53 -37.40
CA ASP A 376 -15.67 24.50 -38.78
C ASP A 376 -16.13 23.10 -39.25
N GLY A 377 -15.87 22.05 -38.46
CA GLY A 377 -16.23 20.67 -38.72
C GLY A 377 -15.44 19.99 -39.84
N VAL A 378 -14.38 20.62 -40.35
CA VAL A 378 -13.60 20.09 -41.49
C VAL A 378 -12.10 20.17 -41.31
N THR A 379 -11.59 21.14 -40.53
CA THR A 379 -10.16 21.27 -40.29
C THR A 379 -9.74 20.30 -39.17
N PRO A 380 -8.82 19.36 -39.42
CA PRO A 380 -8.32 18.45 -38.40
C PRO A 380 -7.65 19.19 -37.23
N ILE A 381 -7.76 18.62 -36.03
CA ILE A 381 -6.93 18.98 -34.89
C ILE A 381 -5.80 17.93 -34.78
N SER A 382 -4.56 18.40 -34.79
CA SER A 382 -3.37 17.55 -34.62
C SER A 382 -2.83 17.60 -33.19
N GLY A 383 -1.80 16.80 -32.88
CA GLY A 383 -1.09 16.91 -31.59
C GLY A 383 0.15 17.81 -31.62
N LYS A 384 0.22 18.76 -32.58
CA LYS A 384 1.30 19.75 -32.62
C LYS A 384 1.00 20.89 -31.64
N GLY A 385 2.05 21.44 -31.02
CA GLY A 385 1.91 22.59 -30.11
C GLY A 385 1.27 23.83 -30.75
N ASN A 386 0.84 24.79 -29.93
CA ASN A 386 0.01 25.93 -30.35
C ASN A 386 0.77 27.24 -30.58
N ILE A 387 1.72 27.58 -29.71
CA ILE A 387 2.28 28.95 -29.61
C ILE A 387 3.77 28.99 -30.01
N PRO A 388 4.10 29.64 -31.15
CA PRO A 388 5.48 29.84 -31.58
C PRO A 388 6.37 30.58 -30.58
N GLY A 389 7.48 29.94 -30.21
CA GLY A 389 8.50 30.47 -29.31
C GLY A 389 8.16 30.37 -27.82
N PHE A 390 7.01 29.79 -27.49
CA PHE A 390 6.66 29.39 -26.13
C PHE A 390 6.66 27.87 -26.01
N ASP A 391 5.91 27.18 -26.88
CA ASP A 391 5.87 25.72 -26.93
C ASP A 391 7.10 25.18 -27.67
N GLU A 392 7.35 23.88 -27.47
CA GLU A 392 8.32 23.12 -28.25
C GLU A 392 8.06 23.30 -29.76
N VAL A 393 9.13 23.37 -30.55
CA VAL A 393 9.04 23.52 -32.00
C VAL A 393 8.64 22.16 -32.59
N PRO A 394 7.45 22.02 -33.20
CA PRO A 394 7.07 20.75 -33.83
C PRO A 394 7.94 20.54 -35.07
N VAL A 395 8.57 19.38 -35.14
CA VAL A 395 9.44 19.00 -36.28
C VAL A 395 9.15 17.57 -36.71
N THR A 396 9.67 17.17 -37.87
CA THR A 396 9.73 15.78 -38.32
C THR A 396 11.08 15.52 -38.96
N TYR A 397 11.44 14.25 -39.17
CA TYR A 397 12.67 13.91 -39.87
C TYR A 397 12.58 14.29 -41.35
N THR A 398 13.69 14.81 -41.88
CA THR A 398 13.77 15.18 -43.29
C THR A 398 13.78 13.92 -44.12
N ASP A 399 12.77 13.76 -44.98
CA ASP A 399 12.67 12.61 -45.87
C ASP A 399 12.49 13.06 -47.33
N PRO A 400 13.46 12.76 -48.23
CA PRO A 400 13.34 13.06 -49.66
C PRO A 400 12.11 12.45 -50.35
N ALA A 401 11.50 11.41 -49.77
CA ALA A 401 10.31 10.73 -50.28
C ALA A 401 8.99 11.38 -49.84
N THR A 402 9.02 12.34 -48.92
CA THR A 402 7.83 13.01 -48.38
C THR A 402 7.81 14.50 -48.77
N PRO A 403 6.73 15.23 -48.48
CA PRO A 403 6.72 16.70 -48.58
C PRO A 403 7.73 17.39 -47.64
N TYR A 404 8.28 16.68 -46.65
CA TYR A 404 9.17 17.20 -45.60
C TYR A 404 10.64 17.01 -45.99
N ASN A 405 11.05 17.59 -47.11
CA ASN A 405 12.35 17.34 -47.75
C ASN A 405 13.38 18.46 -47.57
N ASN A 406 13.04 19.53 -46.85
CA ASN A 406 13.96 20.63 -46.55
C ASN A 406 14.50 20.49 -45.14
N VAL A 407 15.79 20.76 -44.98
CA VAL A 407 16.46 20.75 -43.67
C VAL A 407 16.36 22.15 -43.06
N ASP A 408 15.62 22.26 -41.96
CA ASP A 408 15.51 23.50 -41.18
C ASP A 408 16.47 23.49 -39.98
N PHE A 409 16.70 22.31 -39.41
CA PHE A 409 17.63 22.08 -38.31
C PHE A 409 18.46 20.80 -38.54
N THR A 410 19.67 20.77 -38.00
CA THR A 410 20.49 19.56 -37.93
C THR A 410 20.92 19.35 -36.50
N ASP A 411 20.66 18.18 -35.92
CA ASP A 411 21.18 17.82 -34.60
C ASP A 411 22.71 17.72 -34.66
N SER A 412 23.37 18.42 -33.74
CA SER A 412 24.83 18.51 -33.71
C SER A 412 25.48 17.23 -33.17
N ASN A 413 24.70 16.40 -32.47
CA ASN A 413 25.20 15.17 -31.84
C ASN A 413 25.08 13.96 -32.77
N SER A 414 23.87 13.69 -33.27
CA SER A 414 23.56 12.56 -34.15
C SER A 414 23.78 12.87 -35.64
N GLY A 415 23.68 14.14 -36.03
CA GLY A 415 23.64 14.55 -37.44
C GLY A 415 22.25 14.42 -38.08
N GLU A 416 21.21 14.10 -37.31
CA GLU A 416 19.85 13.99 -37.81
C GLU A 416 19.36 15.32 -38.40
N GLU A 417 18.74 15.25 -39.58
CA GLU A 417 18.22 16.40 -40.31
C GLU A 417 16.72 16.54 -40.08
N LEU A 418 16.28 17.68 -39.56
CA LEU A 418 14.91 17.92 -39.12
C LEU A 418 14.25 19.03 -39.95
N HIS A 419 12.98 18.81 -40.29
CA HIS A 419 12.11 19.76 -40.96
C HIS A 419 11.11 20.37 -39.96
N GLN A 420 10.97 21.70 -39.97
CA GLN A 420 10.02 22.39 -39.10
C GLN A 420 8.59 22.25 -39.61
N LEU A 421 7.70 21.78 -38.74
CA LEU A 421 6.27 21.70 -39.00
C LEU A 421 5.55 23.01 -38.59
N PRO A 422 4.39 23.31 -39.19
CA PRO A 422 3.54 24.39 -38.69
C PRO A 422 2.97 24.03 -37.31
N TYR A 423 2.91 25.03 -36.42
CA TYR A 423 2.13 24.96 -35.18
C TYR A 423 0.64 24.82 -35.49
N ASP A 424 -0.10 24.20 -34.58
CA ASP A 424 -1.56 24.05 -34.64
C ASP A 424 -2.20 24.82 -33.49
N GLU A 425 -2.85 25.95 -33.78
CA GLU A 425 -3.44 26.85 -32.78
C GLU A 425 -4.37 26.16 -31.78
N LEU A 426 -5.00 25.05 -32.18
CA LEU A 426 -5.91 24.24 -31.38
C LEU A 426 -5.44 22.79 -31.24
N GLY A 427 -4.18 22.50 -31.58
CA GLY A 427 -3.58 21.19 -31.37
C GLY A 427 -3.51 20.82 -29.89
N GLY A 428 -3.64 19.54 -29.58
CA GLY A 428 -3.77 19.09 -28.20
C GLY A 428 -2.92 17.87 -27.91
N ASP A 429 -2.42 17.85 -26.69
CA ASP A 429 -1.76 16.70 -26.08
C ASP A 429 -2.73 16.09 -25.09
N PHE A 430 -3.61 15.24 -25.62
CA PHE A 430 -4.87 14.95 -24.97
C PHE A 430 -4.74 13.88 -23.91
N GLU A 431 -5.17 14.21 -22.70
CA GLU A 431 -5.08 13.35 -21.52
C GLU A 431 -6.47 12.87 -21.09
N GLY A 432 -6.86 13.08 -19.82
CA GLY A 432 -8.17 12.73 -19.28
C GLY A 432 -9.35 13.08 -20.21
N ILE A 433 -10.33 12.17 -20.27
CA ILE A 433 -11.53 12.25 -21.09
C ILE A 433 -12.77 11.95 -20.26
N LEU A 434 -13.88 12.65 -20.52
CA LEU A 434 -15.19 12.34 -19.95
C LEU A 434 -16.33 12.74 -20.88
N ARG A 435 -17.56 12.39 -20.51
CA ARG A 435 -18.78 12.78 -21.22
C ARG A 435 -19.74 13.54 -20.30
N ASP A 436 -20.20 14.71 -20.73
CA ASP A 436 -21.16 15.51 -19.97
C ASP A 436 -22.62 15.04 -20.14
N ASN A 437 -23.55 15.65 -19.41
CA ASN A 437 -24.97 15.30 -19.44
C ASN A 437 -25.64 15.53 -20.81
N ASP A 438 -25.07 16.38 -21.66
CA ASP A 438 -25.54 16.64 -23.03
C ASP A 438 -24.92 15.65 -24.03
N GLY A 439 -24.05 14.76 -23.56
CA GLY A 439 -23.36 13.76 -24.35
C GLY A 439 -22.10 14.27 -25.05
N ASN A 440 -21.64 15.49 -24.76
CA ASN A 440 -20.42 16.05 -25.33
C ASN A 440 -19.19 15.44 -24.65
N PHE A 441 -18.12 15.28 -25.41
CA PHE A 441 -16.83 14.87 -24.86
C PHE A 441 -16.09 16.07 -24.30
N TRP A 442 -15.45 15.87 -23.15
CA TRP A 442 -14.49 16.79 -22.59
C TRP A 442 -13.14 16.14 -22.48
N MET A 443 -12.10 16.92 -22.73
CA MET A 443 -10.71 16.47 -22.72
C MET A 443 -9.80 17.55 -22.15
N CYS A 444 -8.73 17.17 -21.44
CA CYS A 444 -7.68 18.08 -21.01
C CYS A 444 -6.39 17.95 -21.83
N ASP A 445 -5.40 18.79 -21.52
CA ASP A 445 -4.23 19.04 -22.36
C ASP A 445 -2.95 19.13 -21.53
N GLU A 446 -1.95 18.30 -21.82
CA GLU A 446 -0.64 18.33 -21.17
C GLU A 446 0.27 19.40 -21.79
N TYR A 447 0.02 19.91 -23.01
CA TYR A 447 0.77 21.03 -23.57
C TYR A 447 0.52 22.34 -22.85
N ARG A 448 -0.52 22.48 -22.06
CA ARG A 448 -0.80 23.58 -21.12
C ARG A 448 -2.14 23.29 -20.48
N PRO A 449 -2.42 23.77 -19.27
CA PRO A 449 -3.75 23.67 -18.69
C PRO A 449 -4.77 24.25 -19.67
N ALA A 450 -5.55 23.39 -20.30
CA ALA A 450 -6.62 23.74 -21.21
C ALA A 450 -7.68 22.65 -21.16
N LEU A 451 -8.92 23.03 -21.44
CA LEU A 451 -10.06 22.13 -21.48
C LEU A 451 -10.75 22.27 -22.83
N TYR A 452 -11.05 21.15 -23.47
CA TYR A 452 -11.74 21.10 -24.76
C TYR A 452 -13.11 20.50 -24.56
N LYS A 453 -14.11 21.08 -25.23
CA LYS A 453 -15.45 20.51 -25.32
C LYS A 453 -15.76 20.15 -26.76
N PHE A 454 -16.03 18.89 -27.04
CA PHE A 454 -16.34 18.36 -28.38
C PHE A 454 -17.76 17.82 -28.45
N GLN A 455 -18.41 18.02 -29.60
CA GLN A 455 -19.64 17.29 -29.93
C GLN A 455 -19.36 15.78 -29.98
N PRO A 456 -20.41 14.93 -29.86
CA PRO A 456 -20.26 13.47 -29.96
C PRO A 456 -19.59 12.97 -31.25
N ASP A 457 -19.58 13.79 -32.32
CA ASP A 457 -18.98 13.47 -33.62
C ASP A 457 -17.54 14.00 -33.77
N GLY A 458 -16.95 14.56 -32.71
CA GLY A 458 -15.57 15.05 -32.69
C GLY A 458 -15.39 16.51 -33.13
N VAL A 459 -16.47 17.26 -33.39
CA VAL A 459 -16.38 18.69 -33.73
C VAL A 459 -16.24 19.55 -32.48
N LEU A 460 -15.20 20.37 -32.41
CA LEU A 460 -14.96 21.28 -31.29
C LEU A 460 -16.12 22.26 -31.10
N ILE A 461 -16.59 22.39 -29.86
CA ILE A 461 -17.54 23.40 -29.41
C ILE A 461 -16.77 24.62 -28.92
N GLU A 462 -15.90 24.44 -27.93
CA GLU A 462 -15.07 25.49 -27.34
C GLU A 462 -13.80 24.90 -26.70
N ARG A 463 -12.74 25.71 -26.62
CA ARG A 463 -11.54 25.42 -25.83
C ARG A 463 -11.35 26.52 -24.80
N TYR A 464 -11.09 26.15 -23.54
CA TYR A 464 -10.84 27.06 -22.43
C TYR A 464 -9.37 27.04 -22.05
N VAL A 465 -8.77 28.23 -21.92
CA VAL A 465 -7.34 28.42 -21.62
C VAL A 465 -7.17 29.51 -20.55
N PRO A 466 -5.98 29.62 -19.91
CA PRO A 466 -5.69 30.66 -18.95
C PRO A 466 -5.75 32.06 -19.53
N GLU A 467 -6.19 33.02 -18.72
CA GLU A 467 -6.13 34.44 -19.01
C GLU A 467 -4.71 34.88 -19.42
N GLY A 468 -4.61 35.60 -20.54
CA GLY A 468 -3.33 36.08 -21.08
C GLY A 468 -2.63 35.10 -22.02
N THR A 469 -3.22 33.93 -22.32
CA THR A 469 -2.64 32.94 -23.25
C THR A 469 -2.34 33.54 -24.63
N SER A 470 -3.20 34.39 -25.19
CA SER A 470 -2.95 35.09 -26.46
C SER A 470 -1.76 36.04 -26.45
N LEU A 471 -1.28 36.45 -25.27
CA LEU A 471 -0.14 37.35 -25.11
C LEU A 471 1.20 36.60 -24.99
N LEU A 472 1.17 35.26 -24.93
CA LEU A 472 2.36 34.41 -24.84
C LEU A 472 3.11 34.31 -26.18
N GLY A 473 4.32 33.77 -26.13
CA GLY A 473 5.16 33.53 -27.30
C GLY A 473 5.85 34.79 -27.84
N THR A 474 6.29 34.71 -29.09
CA THR A 474 7.08 35.79 -29.73
C THR A 474 6.25 36.94 -30.26
N THR A 475 4.98 36.69 -30.58
CA THR A 475 4.06 37.69 -31.16
C THR A 475 2.67 37.56 -30.51
N PRO A 476 2.22 38.58 -29.76
CA PRO A 476 0.86 38.58 -29.20
C PRO A 476 -0.21 38.46 -30.29
N GLN A 477 -1.23 37.67 -30.00
CA GLN A 477 -2.40 37.43 -30.84
C GLN A 477 -3.66 38.08 -30.24
N PRO A 478 -4.75 38.21 -30.99
CA PRO A 478 -6.05 38.53 -30.42
C PRO A 478 -6.50 37.51 -29.36
N ALA A 479 -7.13 37.98 -28.28
CA ALA A 479 -7.79 37.10 -27.33
C ALA A 479 -8.81 36.20 -28.04
N GLY A 480 -8.86 34.92 -27.68
CA GLY A 480 -9.68 33.92 -28.37
C GLY A 480 -8.94 33.12 -29.45
N THR A 481 -7.75 33.54 -29.92
CA THR A 481 -6.99 32.80 -30.95
C THR A 481 -6.69 31.36 -30.56
N TYR A 482 -6.35 31.14 -29.29
CA TYR A 482 -6.02 29.82 -28.76
C TYR A 482 -7.15 29.20 -27.93
N GLY A 483 -8.36 29.77 -27.96
CA GLY A 483 -9.48 29.41 -27.08
C GLY A 483 -9.93 30.56 -26.19
N ALA A 484 -11.07 30.37 -25.51
CA ALA A 484 -11.64 31.28 -24.54
C ALA A 484 -10.73 31.40 -23.31
N GLU A 485 -10.28 32.63 -23.02
CA GLU A 485 -9.40 32.94 -21.89
C GLU A 485 -10.21 33.11 -20.59
N THR A 486 -10.65 32.00 -19.99
CA THR A 486 -11.50 31.97 -18.78
C THR A 486 -10.80 31.41 -17.54
N LEU A 487 -9.74 30.62 -17.70
CA LEU A 487 -9.06 29.99 -16.57
C LEU A 487 -8.13 31.00 -15.87
N PRO A 488 -7.84 30.86 -14.56
CA PRO A 488 -7.01 31.83 -13.85
C PRO A 488 -5.60 31.94 -14.46
N ALA A 489 -5.08 33.16 -14.61
CA ALA A 489 -3.78 33.43 -15.26
C ALA A 489 -2.59 32.68 -14.64
N VAL A 490 -2.67 32.28 -13.37
CA VAL A 490 -1.61 31.55 -12.67
C VAL A 490 -1.29 30.20 -13.32
N TYR A 491 -2.27 29.55 -13.96
CA TYR A 491 -2.09 28.30 -14.68
C TYR A 491 -1.19 28.43 -15.92
N SER A 492 -0.91 29.65 -16.41
CA SER A 492 0.13 29.87 -17.43
C SER A 492 1.57 29.72 -16.92
N LYS A 493 1.80 29.68 -15.60
CA LYS A 493 3.14 29.53 -14.99
C LYS A 493 3.62 28.08 -14.89
N ARG A 494 3.01 27.16 -15.61
CA ARG A 494 3.35 25.74 -15.55
C ARG A 494 4.57 25.42 -16.43
N ARG A 495 5.29 24.35 -16.09
CA ARG A 495 6.42 23.83 -16.89
C ARG A 495 5.93 23.32 -18.25
N ALA A 496 6.69 23.52 -19.33
CA ALA A 496 6.38 22.91 -20.63
C ALA A 496 6.09 21.38 -20.52
N ASN A 497 5.02 20.92 -21.18
CA ASN A 497 4.50 19.54 -21.15
C ASN A 497 4.27 19.01 -19.73
N ARG A 498 3.58 19.82 -18.91
CA ARG A 498 3.08 19.54 -17.55
C ARG A 498 1.76 20.28 -17.31
N GLY A 499 0.78 20.01 -18.16
CA GLY A 499 -0.53 20.68 -18.17
C GLY A 499 -1.53 20.08 -17.18
N PHE A 500 -2.80 20.04 -17.59
CA PHE A 500 -3.80 19.24 -16.88
C PHE A 500 -3.67 17.79 -17.34
N GLU A 501 -3.56 16.86 -16.39
CA GLU A 501 -3.50 15.41 -16.71
C GLU A 501 -4.89 14.78 -16.66
N ALA A 502 -5.68 15.15 -15.66
CA ALA A 502 -6.91 14.45 -15.36
C ALA A 502 -8.11 15.38 -15.35
N ILE A 503 -9.29 14.83 -15.70
CA ILE A 503 -10.57 15.50 -15.52
C ILE A 503 -11.64 14.58 -14.97
N ALA A 504 -12.44 15.11 -14.05
CA ALA A 504 -13.58 14.41 -13.47
C ALA A 504 -14.83 15.29 -13.52
N TYR A 505 -16.01 14.70 -13.71
CA TYR A 505 -17.27 15.43 -13.88
C TYR A 505 -18.23 15.13 -12.76
N ASN A 506 -18.68 16.17 -12.05
CA ASN A 506 -19.80 16.10 -11.13
C ASN A 506 -21.09 16.49 -11.89
N PRO A 507 -21.93 15.51 -12.27
CA PRO A 507 -23.13 15.76 -13.07
C PRO A 507 -24.25 16.45 -12.29
N GLU A 508 -24.18 16.49 -10.95
CA GLU A 508 -25.23 17.01 -10.09
C GLU A 508 -25.22 18.54 -10.03
N ILE A 509 -24.01 19.11 -10.03
CA ILE A 509 -23.79 20.57 -10.04
C ILE A 509 -23.23 21.10 -11.36
N ASN A 510 -23.05 20.22 -12.35
CA ASN A 510 -22.57 20.55 -13.69
C ASN A 510 -21.15 21.17 -13.68
N VAL A 511 -20.24 20.59 -12.89
CA VAL A 511 -18.84 21.06 -12.73
C VAL A 511 -17.85 20.01 -13.22
N ILE A 512 -16.85 20.46 -13.98
CA ILE A 512 -15.69 19.66 -14.37
C ILE A 512 -14.49 20.08 -13.53
N TYR A 513 -13.89 19.12 -12.85
CA TYR A 513 -12.66 19.28 -12.09
C TYR A 513 -11.49 18.88 -12.97
N ALA A 514 -10.49 19.75 -13.08
CA ALA A 514 -9.25 19.50 -13.80
C ALA A 514 -8.07 19.48 -12.82
N PHE A 515 -7.23 18.45 -12.93
CA PHE A 515 -6.10 18.22 -12.02
C PHE A 515 -4.81 18.58 -12.73
N MET A 516 -4.00 19.42 -12.09
CA MET A 516 -2.64 19.67 -12.54
C MET A 516 -1.80 18.40 -12.41
N GLN A 517 -1.04 18.05 -13.44
CA GLN A 517 -0.20 16.86 -13.41
C GLN A 517 0.90 16.95 -12.33
N SER A 518 1.58 18.10 -12.29
CA SER A 518 2.73 18.37 -11.42
C SER A 518 2.67 19.83 -10.93
N PRO A 519 3.47 20.20 -9.91
CA PRO A 519 3.51 21.58 -9.41
C PRO A 519 3.82 22.61 -10.50
N ILE A 520 3.31 23.84 -10.31
CA ILE A 520 3.55 24.98 -11.22
C ILE A 520 4.74 25.84 -10.78
N GLU A 521 5.33 26.61 -11.70
CA GLU A 521 6.47 27.51 -11.44
C GLU A 521 6.01 28.80 -10.77
N ASN A 522 5.54 28.69 -9.52
CA ASN A 522 4.97 29.81 -8.80
C ASN A 522 5.61 29.94 -7.40
N PRO A 523 6.49 30.94 -7.18
CA PRO A 523 6.89 31.99 -8.11
C PRO A 523 7.92 31.54 -9.18
N ASP A 524 8.61 30.42 -8.99
CA ASP A 524 9.72 29.99 -9.85
C ASP A 524 9.94 28.46 -9.84
N ASN A 525 10.93 28.01 -10.63
CA ASN A 525 11.25 26.60 -10.83
C ASN A 525 11.91 25.96 -9.61
N SER A 526 12.54 26.75 -8.72
CA SER A 526 13.11 26.22 -7.49
C SER A 526 11.98 25.77 -6.57
N VAL A 527 10.93 26.57 -6.43
CA VAL A 527 9.74 26.19 -5.65
C VAL A 527 9.05 24.96 -6.24
N ARG A 528 8.80 24.97 -7.56
CA ARG A 528 8.21 23.83 -8.28
C ARG A 528 8.92 22.50 -7.99
N ASN A 529 10.25 22.52 -7.93
CA ASN A 529 11.05 21.31 -7.74
C ASN A 529 11.03 20.77 -6.31
N ASN A 530 10.53 21.52 -5.33
CA ASN A 530 10.61 21.20 -3.91
C ASN A 530 9.26 21.17 -3.19
N THR A 531 8.15 21.14 -3.93
CA THR A 531 6.80 21.22 -3.37
C THR A 531 5.95 20.06 -3.83
N ASP A 532 5.03 19.64 -2.96
CA ASP A 532 4.06 18.57 -3.19
C ASP A 532 2.71 19.13 -3.64
N VAL A 533 2.58 20.47 -3.62
CA VAL A 533 1.34 21.19 -3.89
C VAL A 533 1.03 21.21 -5.38
N ILE A 534 -0.12 20.63 -5.73
CA ILE A 534 -0.80 20.80 -7.00
C ILE A 534 -2.22 21.34 -6.75
N ARG A 535 -2.95 21.61 -7.84
CA ARG A 535 -4.29 22.22 -7.76
C ARG A 535 -5.32 21.43 -8.52
N ILE A 536 -6.53 21.42 -7.97
CA ILE A 536 -7.75 20.95 -8.62
C ILE A 536 -8.58 22.19 -8.97
N LEU A 537 -8.91 22.39 -10.24
CA LEU A 537 -9.75 23.50 -10.71
C LEU A 537 -11.13 23.01 -11.11
N GLY A 538 -12.18 23.46 -10.43
CA GLY A 538 -13.56 23.23 -10.86
C GLY A 538 -14.05 24.34 -11.79
N VAL A 539 -14.56 23.96 -12.97
CA VAL A 539 -15.18 24.86 -13.95
C VAL A 539 -16.62 24.47 -14.24
N ASP A 540 -17.50 25.45 -14.39
CA ASP A 540 -18.88 25.22 -14.84
C ASP A 540 -18.88 24.67 -16.28
N ALA A 541 -19.47 23.49 -16.49
CA ALA A 541 -19.45 22.81 -17.79
C ALA A 541 -20.30 23.50 -18.87
N ALA A 542 -21.13 24.49 -18.51
CA ALA A 542 -21.87 25.27 -19.49
C ALA A 542 -21.01 26.42 -20.07
N SER A 543 -20.16 27.05 -19.25
CA SER A 543 -19.44 28.28 -19.61
C SER A 543 -17.92 28.18 -19.60
N GLY A 544 -17.35 27.14 -19.00
CA GLY A 544 -15.90 27.01 -18.73
C GLY A 544 -15.37 28.06 -17.75
N THR A 545 -16.24 28.66 -16.95
CA THR A 545 -15.87 29.63 -15.91
C THR A 545 -15.42 28.90 -14.65
N PRO A 546 -14.28 29.25 -14.03
CA PRO A 546 -13.88 28.72 -12.73
C PRO A 546 -14.92 29.02 -11.64
N VAL A 547 -15.27 28.01 -10.84
CA VAL A 547 -16.22 28.12 -9.72
C VAL A 547 -15.60 27.71 -8.39
N GLU A 548 -14.56 26.88 -8.41
CA GLU A 548 -13.83 26.44 -7.22
C GLU A 548 -12.41 26.00 -7.54
N GLU A 549 -11.52 26.04 -6.54
CA GLU A 549 -10.13 25.60 -6.64
C GLU A 549 -9.67 25.00 -5.30
N TYR A 550 -9.06 23.81 -5.32
CA TYR A 550 -8.60 23.12 -4.10
C TYR A 550 -7.11 22.78 -4.18
N VAL A 551 -6.47 22.71 -3.01
CA VAL A 551 -5.10 22.21 -2.87
C VAL A 551 -5.12 20.69 -2.77
N TYR A 552 -4.27 20.05 -3.55
CA TYR A 552 -3.96 18.63 -3.46
C TYR A 552 -2.48 18.45 -3.20
N LEU A 553 -2.13 17.55 -2.29
CA LEU A 553 -0.75 17.24 -1.91
C LEU A 553 -0.38 15.86 -2.47
N LEU A 554 0.55 15.86 -3.43
CA LEU A 554 1.14 14.63 -3.96
C LEU A 554 1.83 13.86 -2.81
N GLU A 555 1.86 12.54 -2.91
CA GLU A 555 2.54 11.67 -1.94
C GLU A 555 4.05 11.93 -1.85
N GLN A 556 4.64 12.56 -2.90
CA GLN A 556 6.05 12.96 -3.05
C GLN A 556 6.99 12.58 -1.90
N ASN A 557 7.84 11.60 -2.15
CA ASN A 557 8.90 11.19 -1.22
C ASN A 557 10.07 12.19 -1.12
N GLN A 558 9.86 13.47 -1.44
CA GLN A 558 10.98 14.43 -1.47
C GLN A 558 11.55 14.73 -0.08
N TYR A 559 10.75 14.55 0.97
CA TYR A 559 11.18 14.68 2.37
C TYR A 559 11.44 13.34 3.05
N SER A 560 11.29 12.23 2.32
CA SER A 560 11.59 10.89 2.78
C SER A 560 12.78 10.30 2.05
N GLY A 561 13.91 10.18 2.75
CA GLY A 561 15.16 9.64 2.23
C GLY A 561 15.11 8.18 1.79
N LEU A 562 13.98 7.48 1.96
CA LEU A 562 13.80 6.10 1.52
C LEU A 562 12.76 5.97 0.39
N SER A 563 13.22 6.06 -0.86
CA SER A 563 12.39 5.75 -2.03
C SER A 563 13.24 5.32 -3.22
N THR A 564 12.69 4.47 -4.08
CA THR A 564 13.29 4.14 -5.38
C THR A 564 13.18 5.32 -6.35
N SER A 565 12.01 5.98 -6.37
CA SER A 565 11.78 7.23 -7.11
C SER A 565 10.68 8.11 -6.47
N ARG A 566 10.48 9.30 -7.03
CA ARG A 566 9.54 10.30 -6.51
C ARG A 566 8.19 10.18 -7.24
N VAL A 567 7.11 10.10 -6.47
CA VAL A 567 5.73 10.27 -6.97
C VAL A 567 5.50 11.75 -7.25
N ASP A 568 5.60 12.17 -8.51
CA ASP A 568 5.60 13.58 -8.91
C ASP A 568 4.52 13.94 -9.95
N LYS A 569 3.64 12.99 -10.26
CA LYS A 569 2.65 13.11 -11.35
C LYS A 569 1.29 12.53 -10.96
N ILE A 570 0.23 13.20 -11.38
CA ILE A 570 -1.09 12.59 -11.59
C ILE A 570 -1.05 11.77 -12.89
N GLY A 571 -1.81 10.68 -12.94
CA GLY A 571 -2.11 9.91 -14.15
C GLY A 571 -3.52 10.16 -14.66
N ASP A 572 -4.55 10.01 -13.81
CA ASP A 572 -5.96 10.30 -14.17
C ASP A 572 -6.84 10.46 -12.91
N ALA A 573 -8.11 10.81 -13.09
CA ALA A 573 -9.08 10.98 -12.01
C ALA A 573 -10.52 10.72 -12.48
N VAL A 574 -11.36 10.20 -11.58
CA VAL A 574 -12.79 9.96 -11.85
C VAL A 574 -13.66 10.31 -10.65
N TYR A 575 -14.82 10.93 -10.89
CA TYR A 575 -15.78 11.30 -9.85
C TYR A 575 -16.56 10.08 -9.37
N MET A 576 -16.74 9.95 -8.05
CA MET A 576 -17.41 8.82 -7.41
C MET A 576 -18.83 9.15 -6.88
N GLY A 577 -19.21 10.42 -6.83
CA GLY A 577 -20.36 10.88 -6.04
C GLY A 577 -19.92 11.51 -4.72
N ASP A 578 -20.83 12.25 -4.06
CA ASP A 578 -20.65 12.79 -2.71
C ASP A 578 -19.32 13.56 -2.49
N ASN A 579 -18.90 14.36 -3.47
CA ASN A 579 -17.63 15.11 -3.47
C ASN A 579 -16.36 14.23 -3.41
N LYS A 580 -16.47 12.94 -3.74
CA LYS A 580 -15.36 11.99 -3.76
C LYS A 580 -14.84 11.72 -5.16
N PHE A 581 -13.54 11.44 -5.26
CA PHE A 581 -12.86 11.12 -6.51
C PHE A 581 -11.89 9.98 -6.30
N LEU A 582 -11.71 9.13 -7.31
CA LEU A 582 -10.49 8.33 -7.41
C LEU A 582 -9.45 9.15 -8.18
N VAL A 583 -8.21 9.15 -7.70
CA VAL A 583 -7.08 9.84 -8.34
C VAL A 583 -5.90 8.88 -8.42
N LEU A 584 -5.31 8.76 -9.60
CA LEU A 584 -4.12 7.98 -9.84
C LEU A 584 -2.88 8.88 -9.71
N GLU A 585 -2.03 8.60 -8.73
CA GLU A 585 -0.70 9.20 -8.60
C GLU A 585 0.36 8.20 -9.08
N ARG A 586 1.45 8.69 -9.70
CA ARG A 586 2.53 7.82 -10.16
C ARG A 586 3.92 8.45 -10.02
N ASP A 587 4.88 7.57 -9.75
CA ASP A 587 6.30 7.82 -9.97
C ASP A 587 6.71 7.51 -11.44
N SER A 588 8.01 7.44 -11.71
CA SER A 588 8.56 7.09 -13.03
C SER A 588 9.42 5.81 -13.00
N GLU A 589 9.17 4.91 -12.05
CA GLU A 589 9.78 3.57 -12.09
C GLU A 589 9.37 2.83 -13.37
N ALA A 590 10.35 2.13 -13.93
CA ALA A 590 10.20 1.39 -15.17
C ALA A 590 9.27 0.16 -15.04
N PRO A 591 8.75 -0.39 -16.14
CA PRO A 591 8.00 -1.64 -16.16
C PRO A 591 8.75 -2.79 -15.48
N GLY A 592 7.99 -3.66 -14.83
CA GLY A 592 8.51 -4.79 -14.06
C GLY A 592 8.98 -4.46 -12.64
N VAL A 593 9.05 -3.20 -12.24
CA VAL A 593 9.42 -2.81 -10.86
C VAL A 593 8.21 -2.92 -9.95
N THR A 594 8.24 -3.88 -9.02
CA THR A 594 7.14 -4.19 -8.08
C THR A 594 7.03 -3.21 -6.91
N GLU A 595 8.14 -2.55 -6.57
CA GLU A 595 8.25 -1.55 -5.49
C GLU A 595 7.86 -0.13 -5.96
N GLY A 596 7.51 0.01 -7.24
CA GLY A 596 7.05 1.26 -7.82
C GLY A 596 5.79 1.77 -7.14
N LYS A 597 5.63 3.10 -7.17
CA LYS A 597 4.57 3.82 -6.50
C LYS A 597 3.61 4.36 -7.54
N LYS A 598 2.57 3.58 -7.84
CA LYS A 598 1.48 3.93 -8.76
C LYS A 598 0.17 3.77 -7.98
N TYR A 599 -0.15 4.77 -7.18
CA TYR A 599 -1.21 4.71 -6.19
C TYR A 599 -2.54 5.14 -6.76
N ILE A 600 -3.60 4.43 -6.39
CA ILE A 600 -4.97 4.93 -6.50
C ILE A 600 -5.37 5.44 -5.13
N PHE A 601 -5.72 6.71 -5.05
CA PHE A 601 -6.28 7.36 -3.86
C PHE A 601 -7.77 7.62 -4.04
N GLU A 602 -8.55 7.45 -2.97
CA GLU A 602 -9.86 8.09 -2.82
C GLU A 602 -9.62 9.44 -2.16
N ILE A 603 -10.10 10.53 -2.75
CA ILE A 603 -10.06 11.87 -2.12
C ILE A 603 -11.47 12.38 -1.85
N ASN A 604 -11.60 13.25 -0.84
CA ASN A 604 -12.84 13.93 -0.49
C ASN A 604 -12.62 15.45 -0.38
N LEU A 605 -13.54 16.24 -0.94
CA LEU A 605 -13.50 17.71 -0.84
C LEU A 605 -14.18 18.26 0.42
N VAL A 606 -14.87 17.43 1.23
CA VAL A 606 -15.37 17.84 2.54
C VAL A 606 -14.20 18.36 3.40
N GLY A 607 -14.39 19.52 4.04
CA GLY A 607 -13.36 20.22 4.81
C GLY A 607 -12.30 20.98 3.99
N ALA A 608 -12.12 20.65 2.71
CA ALA A 608 -11.12 21.28 1.86
C ALA A 608 -11.44 22.76 1.61
N THR A 609 -10.41 23.62 1.67
CA THR A 609 -10.59 25.07 1.48
C THR A 609 -10.69 25.42 0.00
N ASN A 610 -11.78 26.06 -0.42
CA ASN A 610 -11.88 26.65 -1.75
C ASN A 610 -10.98 27.90 -1.85
N THR A 611 -9.87 27.77 -2.57
CA THR A 611 -8.82 28.77 -2.73
C THR A 611 -9.09 29.79 -3.83
N LEU A 612 -10.11 29.58 -4.67
CA LEU A 612 -10.42 30.49 -5.79
C LEU A 612 -10.77 31.90 -5.30
N GLU A 613 -11.43 32.03 -4.15
CA GLU A 613 -11.74 33.34 -3.54
C GLU A 613 -10.52 33.97 -2.83
N ALA A 614 -9.63 33.16 -2.26
CA ALA A 614 -8.39 33.62 -1.62
C ALA A 614 -7.40 34.21 -2.66
N MET A 615 -7.44 33.72 -3.90
CA MET A 615 -6.67 34.24 -5.04
C MET A 615 -7.03 35.70 -5.39
N ASN A 616 -8.26 36.15 -5.09
CA ASN A 616 -8.72 37.52 -5.36
C ASN A 616 -8.13 38.59 -4.42
N GLY A 617 -7.43 38.18 -3.35
CA GLY A 617 -6.77 39.07 -2.38
C GLY A 617 -5.32 39.46 -2.72
N GLY A 618 -4.73 38.87 -3.77
CA GLY A 618 -3.36 39.15 -4.21
C GLY A 618 -2.36 38.04 -3.87
N LEU A 619 -2.30 37.04 -4.75
CA LEU A 619 -1.14 36.17 -5.03
C LEU A 619 -0.47 35.54 -3.80
N LEU A 620 -1.14 34.57 -3.18
CA LEU A 620 -0.42 33.50 -2.49
C LEU A 620 0.19 32.58 -3.56
N SER A 621 1.51 32.42 -3.54
CA SER A 621 2.15 31.32 -4.24
C SER A 621 1.95 30.07 -3.39
N LEU A 622 0.81 29.39 -3.54
CA LEU A 622 0.45 28.19 -2.75
C LEU A 622 1.58 27.15 -2.75
N GLU A 623 2.24 27.01 -3.90
CA GLU A 623 3.35 26.09 -4.13
C GLU A 623 4.59 26.41 -3.26
N ALA A 624 4.70 27.64 -2.74
CA ALA A 624 5.80 28.08 -1.90
C ALA A 624 5.63 27.76 -0.40
N TYR A 625 4.49 27.16 -0.02
CA TYR A 625 4.17 26.79 1.35
C TYR A 625 4.29 25.27 1.51
N SER A 626 4.77 24.81 2.67
CA SER A 626 4.60 23.42 3.08
C SER A 626 3.14 23.13 3.45
N ALA A 627 2.79 21.85 3.61
CA ALA A 627 1.47 21.44 4.10
C ALA A 627 1.13 22.10 5.45
N ASP A 628 2.08 22.11 6.38
CA ASP A 628 1.96 22.72 7.70
C ASP A 628 1.78 24.25 7.62
N GLU A 629 2.53 24.93 6.73
CA GLU A 629 2.37 26.37 6.54
C GLU A 629 1.03 26.73 5.88
N LEU A 630 0.51 25.89 4.98
CA LEU A 630 -0.83 26.04 4.38
C LEU A 630 -1.93 25.92 5.44
N ALA A 631 -1.88 24.87 6.26
CA ALA A 631 -2.84 24.67 7.35
C ALA A 631 -2.79 25.81 8.37
N ALA A 632 -1.59 26.27 8.74
CA ALA A 632 -1.41 27.44 9.61
C ALA A 632 -1.95 28.74 8.99
N ALA A 633 -2.02 28.83 7.66
CA ALA A 633 -2.66 29.92 6.93
C ALA A 633 -4.19 29.74 6.76
N GLY A 634 -4.77 28.65 7.28
CA GLY A 634 -6.18 28.32 7.16
C GLY A 634 -6.57 27.72 5.80
N VAL A 635 -5.60 27.18 5.05
CA VAL A 635 -5.84 26.45 3.81
C VAL A 635 -5.70 24.96 4.08
N GLN A 636 -6.84 24.27 4.14
CA GLN A 636 -6.88 22.82 4.24
C GLN A 636 -6.85 22.19 2.84
N ALA A 637 -5.92 21.27 2.63
CA ALA A 637 -5.87 20.43 1.43
C ALA A 637 -7.00 19.39 1.46
N VAL A 638 -7.23 18.74 0.32
CA VAL A 638 -8.18 17.61 0.25
C VAL A 638 -7.73 16.46 1.15
N HIS A 639 -8.69 15.76 1.77
CA HIS A 639 -8.43 14.51 2.47
C HIS A 639 -8.20 13.40 1.45
N LYS A 640 -7.22 12.50 1.70
CA LYS A 640 -6.90 11.39 0.80
C LYS A 640 -6.71 10.09 1.57
N THR A 641 -7.18 8.98 0.99
CA THR A 641 -7.05 7.62 1.53
C THR A 641 -6.53 6.70 0.43
N LYS A 642 -5.47 5.95 0.72
CA LYS A 642 -4.86 5.00 -0.24
C LYS A 642 -5.80 3.81 -0.46
N VAL A 643 -6.15 3.53 -1.71
CA VAL A 643 -7.03 2.39 -2.10
C VAL A 643 -6.21 1.20 -2.58
N ALA A 644 -5.19 1.43 -3.40
CA ALA A 644 -4.34 0.38 -3.96
C ALA A 644 -3.00 0.92 -4.46
N ASN A 645 -1.99 0.05 -4.57
CA ASN A 645 -0.78 0.28 -5.35
C ASN A 645 -0.76 -0.69 -6.54
N LEU A 646 -0.72 -0.19 -7.77
CA LEU A 646 -0.85 -1.00 -8.98
C LEU A 646 0.28 -2.04 -9.16
N PRO A 647 1.58 -1.70 -8.93
CA PRO A 647 2.68 -2.66 -8.96
C PRO A 647 2.56 -3.84 -7.99
N THR A 648 2.09 -3.64 -6.75
CA THR A 648 1.91 -4.76 -5.81
C THR A 648 0.79 -5.71 -6.23
N LEU A 649 -0.08 -5.27 -7.12
CA LEU A 649 -1.13 -6.06 -7.77
C LEU A 649 -0.71 -6.62 -9.13
N ASN A 650 0.58 -6.49 -9.50
CA ASN A 650 1.17 -6.96 -10.74
C ASN A 650 0.70 -6.19 -12.01
N TYR A 651 0.22 -4.95 -11.88
CA TYR A 651 0.11 -4.03 -13.03
C TYR A 651 1.47 -3.33 -13.25
N VAL A 652 2.37 -4.01 -13.95
CA VAL A 652 3.77 -3.57 -14.14
C VAL A 652 4.14 -3.44 -15.62
N SER A 653 3.15 -3.30 -16.51
CA SER A 653 3.35 -3.25 -17.97
C SER A 653 3.83 -1.90 -18.50
N SER A 654 3.69 -0.83 -17.72
CA SER A 654 4.06 0.53 -18.09
C SER A 654 4.45 1.34 -16.85
N ASP A 655 5.33 2.31 -17.02
CA ASP A 655 5.61 3.36 -16.03
C ASP A 655 4.51 4.45 -16.02
N LYS A 656 3.63 4.45 -17.01
CA LYS A 656 2.55 5.42 -17.26
C LYS A 656 1.15 4.80 -17.26
N PRO A 657 0.62 4.37 -16.09
CA PRO A 657 -0.82 4.21 -15.97
C PRO A 657 -1.45 5.63 -16.00
N GLU A 658 -2.34 5.87 -16.95
CA GLU A 658 -2.88 7.22 -17.27
C GLU A 658 -4.38 7.22 -17.61
N GLY A 659 -5.03 6.06 -17.80
CA GLY A 659 -6.50 6.00 -17.86
C GLY A 659 -7.08 5.44 -16.56
N LEU A 660 -8.12 6.07 -16.01
CA LEU A 660 -8.84 5.60 -14.81
C LEU A 660 -10.35 5.74 -14.97
N ALA A 661 -11.11 4.69 -14.66
CA ALA A 661 -12.57 4.78 -14.64
C ALA A 661 -13.19 3.97 -13.50
N LEU A 662 -14.26 4.51 -12.90
CA LEU A 662 -15.09 3.81 -11.93
C LEU A 662 -16.13 2.95 -12.65
N LEU A 663 -16.25 1.69 -12.24
CA LEU A 663 -17.16 0.71 -12.82
C LEU A 663 -18.28 0.33 -11.82
N PRO A 664 -19.37 -0.31 -12.29
CA PRO A 664 -20.42 -0.79 -11.40
C PRO A 664 -19.89 -1.74 -10.31
N GLY A 665 -20.44 -1.62 -9.11
CA GLY A 665 -20.04 -2.46 -7.98
C GLY A 665 -18.71 -2.04 -7.33
N GLY A 666 -18.16 -0.88 -7.69
CA GLY A 666 -16.91 -0.37 -7.12
C GLY A 666 -15.65 -0.93 -7.77
N GLU A 667 -15.77 -1.71 -8.86
CA GLU A 667 -14.62 -2.09 -9.70
C GLU A 667 -13.95 -0.83 -10.28
N ILE A 668 -12.65 -0.92 -10.58
CA ILE A 668 -11.88 0.19 -11.14
C ILE A 668 -11.19 -0.31 -12.42
N ALA A 669 -11.29 0.43 -13.51
CA ALA A 669 -10.52 0.18 -14.72
C ALA A 669 -9.30 1.08 -14.75
N VAL A 670 -8.15 0.53 -15.17
CA VAL A 670 -6.92 1.28 -15.46
C VAL A 670 -6.41 1.00 -16.86
N MET A 671 -5.83 1.98 -17.53
CA MET A 671 -5.22 1.84 -18.85
C MET A 671 -3.85 2.52 -18.86
N ASN A 672 -2.89 1.97 -19.60
CA ASN A 672 -1.59 2.61 -19.77
C ASN A 672 -1.48 3.36 -21.10
N ASP A 673 -0.73 4.46 -21.03
CA ASP A 673 -0.02 4.99 -22.17
C ASP A 673 1.13 4.03 -22.51
N ASN A 674 1.21 3.67 -23.79
CA ASN A 674 2.26 2.82 -24.34
C ASN A 674 3.13 3.56 -25.38
N ASP A 675 3.00 4.89 -25.49
CA ASP A 675 3.72 5.73 -26.45
C ASP A 675 3.63 5.21 -27.90
N PHE A 676 2.49 4.64 -28.29
CA PHE A 676 2.28 3.95 -29.58
C PHE A 676 3.26 2.81 -29.89
N GLY A 677 3.89 2.23 -28.86
CA GLY A 677 4.94 1.21 -29.01
C GLY A 677 6.26 1.77 -29.54
N LEU A 678 6.50 3.08 -29.36
CA LEU A 678 7.69 3.76 -29.86
C LEU A 678 8.72 4.10 -28.78
N ALA A 679 8.34 4.02 -27.50
CA ALA A 679 9.25 4.26 -26.40
C ALA A 679 10.18 3.05 -26.19
N GLY A 680 11.45 3.20 -26.54
CA GLY A 680 12.46 2.14 -26.36
C GLY A 680 12.62 1.67 -24.91
N ALA A 681 13.13 0.44 -24.74
CA ALA A 681 13.60 -0.27 -23.54
C ALA A 681 12.82 -0.23 -22.20
N GLY A 682 11.77 0.59 -22.05
CA GLY A 682 11.10 0.82 -20.77
C GLY A 682 9.60 1.07 -20.87
N VAL A 683 8.95 0.82 -22.00
CA VAL A 683 7.49 0.75 -22.12
C VAL A 683 7.21 -0.55 -22.88
N THR A 684 6.20 -1.32 -22.47
CA THR A 684 5.81 -2.49 -23.29
C THR A 684 5.11 -1.97 -24.55
N ASP A 685 5.31 -2.63 -25.70
CA ASP A 685 4.55 -2.31 -26.94
C ASP A 685 3.02 -2.48 -26.77
N ASN A 686 2.57 -2.89 -25.58
CA ASN A 686 1.25 -3.35 -25.27
C ASN A 686 0.39 -2.25 -24.64
N SER A 687 -0.82 -2.12 -25.18
CA SER A 687 -1.92 -1.36 -24.57
C SER A 687 -2.67 -2.30 -23.62
N VAL A 688 -2.57 -2.07 -22.32
CA VAL A 688 -3.03 -2.98 -21.26
C VAL A 688 -4.16 -2.35 -20.46
N LEU A 689 -5.35 -2.95 -20.57
CA LEU A 689 -6.50 -2.65 -19.73
C LEU A 689 -6.44 -3.52 -18.47
N GLY A 690 -6.36 -2.91 -17.30
CA GLY A 690 -6.51 -3.57 -16.00
C GLY A 690 -7.92 -3.38 -15.46
N ILE A 691 -8.52 -4.45 -14.94
CA ILE A 691 -9.75 -4.41 -14.15
C ILE A 691 -9.40 -4.82 -12.73
N LEU A 692 -9.46 -3.84 -11.83
CA LEU A 692 -9.32 -3.99 -10.40
C LEU A 692 -10.70 -4.29 -9.79
N SER A 693 -10.77 -5.36 -9.03
CA SER A 693 -11.92 -5.79 -8.25
C SER A 693 -11.51 -5.95 -6.78
N PHE A 694 -12.48 -6.05 -5.89
CA PHE A 694 -12.22 -6.26 -4.47
C PHE A 694 -12.84 -7.57 -4.01
N GLN A 695 -12.07 -8.37 -3.27
CA GLN A 695 -12.48 -9.65 -2.70
C GLN A 695 -13.32 -9.37 -1.46
N GLU A 696 -14.49 -10.01 -1.27
CA GLU A 696 -15.33 -9.80 -0.08
C GLU A 696 -14.75 -10.50 1.17
N ASP A 697 -13.52 -10.15 1.59
CA ASP A 697 -12.73 -10.92 2.56
C ASP A 697 -12.03 -10.07 3.64
N TYR A 698 -12.47 -8.82 3.82
CA TYR A 698 -12.12 -7.99 4.98
C TYR A 698 -13.26 -7.91 6.00
N GLY A 699 -14.22 -8.85 6.00
CA GLY A 699 -15.26 -8.85 7.01
C GLY A 699 -14.72 -9.11 8.42
N PHE A 700 -15.46 -8.67 9.43
CA PHE A 700 -15.21 -9.04 10.83
C PHE A 700 -16.51 -9.06 11.62
N ASP A 701 -16.47 -9.69 12.80
CA ASP A 701 -17.56 -9.62 13.76
C ASP A 701 -17.38 -8.38 14.63
N ALA A 702 -18.36 -7.47 14.62
CA ALA A 702 -18.27 -6.14 15.20
C ALA A 702 -19.08 -5.97 16.50
N SER A 703 -19.87 -6.99 16.91
CA SER A 703 -20.77 -6.89 18.05
C SER A 703 -20.62 -8.10 18.97
N ASP A 704 -20.60 -7.83 20.27
CA ASP A 704 -20.70 -8.83 21.34
C ASP A 704 -22.16 -8.99 21.86
N ARG A 705 -23.17 -8.51 21.11
CA ARG A 705 -24.59 -8.44 21.53
C ARG A 705 -25.57 -9.10 20.58
N ASP A 706 -25.15 -9.54 19.41
CA ASP A 706 -26.05 -10.14 18.42
C ASP A 706 -26.30 -11.65 18.66
N GLY A 707 -25.46 -12.28 19.49
CA GLY A 707 -25.50 -13.69 19.85
C GLY A 707 -25.13 -14.64 18.71
N ARG A 708 -24.35 -14.17 17.72
CA ARG A 708 -23.95 -14.91 16.53
C ARG A 708 -22.43 -14.83 16.35
N LEU A 709 -21.92 -15.54 15.35
CA LEU A 709 -20.56 -15.37 14.83
C LEU A 709 -20.75 -14.74 13.45
N ASN A 710 -20.52 -13.44 13.34
CA ASN A 710 -21.04 -12.64 12.23
C ASN A 710 -19.94 -11.87 11.50
N ILE A 711 -19.02 -12.61 10.87
CA ILE A 711 -17.99 -12.03 10.00
C ILE A 711 -18.65 -11.50 8.73
N THR A 712 -18.76 -10.17 8.65
CA THR A 712 -19.36 -9.46 7.51
C THR A 712 -18.64 -8.16 7.24
N SER A 713 -18.85 -7.58 6.06
CA SER A 713 -18.37 -6.25 5.70
C SER A 713 -19.05 -5.16 6.53
N HIS A 714 -18.29 -4.11 6.86
CA HIS A 714 -18.74 -2.96 7.64
C HIS A 714 -18.25 -1.64 7.04
N PRO A 715 -18.96 -0.52 7.20
CA PRO A 715 -18.57 0.80 6.69
C PRO A 715 -17.49 1.49 7.53
N THR A 716 -16.42 0.76 7.85
CA THR A 716 -15.28 1.23 8.66
C THR A 716 -13.95 1.09 7.91
N LEU A 717 -12.99 1.92 8.28
CA LEU A 717 -11.57 1.76 7.91
C LEU A 717 -10.80 1.18 9.10
N GLY A 718 -10.27 -0.02 8.96
CA GLY A 718 -9.45 -0.67 9.97
C GLY A 718 -8.03 -0.12 9.97
N MET A 719 -7.57 0.32 11.14
CA MET A 719 -6.20 0.75 11.36
C MET A 719 -5.34 -0.49 11.63
N PHE A 720 -4.15 -0.59 11.03
CA PHE A 720 -3.32 -1.78 11.21
C PHE A 720 -2.75 -1.86 12.62
N LEU A 721 -2.15 -0.75 13.11
CA LEU A 721 -1.64 -0.59 14.49
C LEU A 721 -0.91 -1.86 14.95
N PRO A 722 0.25 -2.17 14.35
CA PRO A 722 0.92 -3.41 14.65
C PRO A 722 1.73 -3.32 15.93
N ASP A 723 1.61 -4.34 16.76
CA ASP A 723 2.37 -4.50 18.00
C ASP A 723 3.78 -5.04 17.69
N ALA A 724 3.87 -6.26 17.15
CA ALA A 724 5.14 -6.84 16.72
C ALA A 724 5.42 -6.70 15.21
N ILE A 725 6.71 -6.48 14.89
CA ILE A 725 7.22 -6.50 13.52
C ILE A 725 8.43 -7.43 13.35
N ALA A 726 8.59 -7.97 12.14
CA ALA A 726 9.75 -8.77 11.75
C ALA A 726 10.16 -8.48 10.30
N THR A 727 11.43 -8.68 9.97
CA THR A 727 11.94 -8.53 8.59
C THR A 727 12.42 -9.86 8.03
N TYR A 728 12.30 -10.00 6.71
CA TYR A 728 12.90 -11.12 5.98
C TYR A 728 13.26 -10.75 4.54
N GLU A 729 14.05 -11.60 3.89
CA GLU A 729 14.51 -11.39 2.52
C GLU A 729 13.87 -12.40 1.55
N VAL A 730 13.44 -11.93 0.38
CA VAL A 730 13.11 -12.78 -0.78
C VAL A 730 13.71 -12.15 -2.01
N ASP A 731 14.50 -12.92 -2.77
CA ASP A 731 15.20 -12.46 -3.98
C ASP A 731 16.01 -11.16 -3.82
N GLY A 732 16.66 -10.97 -2.66
CA GLY A 732 17.44 -9.78 -2.35
C GLY A 732 16.62 -8.53 -1.98
N LYS A 733 15.30 -8.67 -1.82
CA LYS A 733 14.39 -7.60 -1.40
C LYS A 733 13.98 -7.80 0.05
N THR A 734 13.97 -6.73 0.83
CA THR A 734 13.51 -6.73 2.22
C THR A 734 11.99 -6.59 2.27
N TYR A 735 11.35 -7.44 3.06
CA TYR A 735 9.94 -7.38 3.41
C TYR A 735 9.78 -7.25 4.93
N ILE A 736 8.71 -6.57 5.32
CA ILE A 736 8.36 -6.28 6.72
C ILE A 736 7.03 -6.97 6.99
N LEU A 737 7.01 -7.81 8.00
CA LEU A 737 5.84 -8.53 8.50
C LEU A 737 5.34 -7.83 9.77
N THR A 738 4.03 -7.74 9.93
CA THR A 738 3.35 -7.00 11.01
C THR A 738 2.25 -7.85 11.64
N ALA A 739 2.10 -7.81 12.96
CA ALA A 739 0.99 -8.39 13.70
C ALA A 739 0.03 -7.26 14.10
N ASN A 740 -1.13 -7.16 13.44
CA ASN A 740 -1.98 -5.98 13.46
C ASN A 740 -2.99 -6.01 14.62
N GLU A 741 -2.49 -5.78 15.83
CA GLU A 741 -3.21 -5.97 17.08
C GLU A 741 -4.33 -4.93 17.26
N GLY A 742 -3.98 -3.65 17.34
CA GLY A 742 -4.98 -2.57 17.41
C GLY A 742 -4.89 -1.63 18.59
N ASP A 743 -3.77 -1.50 19.28
CA ASP A 743 -3.74 -0.71 20.50
C ASP A 743 -4.05 0.79 20.32
N SER A 744 -4.56 1.39 21.38
CA SER A 744 -5.15 2.72 21.34
C SER A 744 -4.65 3.60 22.48
N ARG A 745 -4.74 4.91 22.27
CA ARG A 745 -4.31 5.86 23.30
C ARG A 745 -5.41 6.16 24.33
N ASP A 746 -5.41 5.41 25.44
CA ASP A 746 -6.41 5.50 26.52
C ASP A 746 -5.75 5.69 27.91
N TYR A 747 -5.70 6.94 28.38
CA TYR A 747 -5.17 7.35 29.69
C TYR A 747 -6.24 8.08 30.52
N ASP A 748 -6.04 8.16 31.84
CA ASP A 748 -6.93 8.89 32.77
C ASP A 748 -7.15 10.36 32.35
N GLY A 749 -6.12 11.02 31.81
CA GLY A 749 -6.13 12.42 31.36
C GLY A 749 -6.53 12.63 29.91
N TYR A 750 -6.50 11.59 29.06
CA TYR A 750 -6.78 11.67 27.64
C TYR A 750 -7.18 10.30 27.10
N SER A 751 -8.28 10.22 26.36
CA SER A 751 -8.69 9.01 25.67
C SER A 751 -9.16 9.36 24.27
N GLU A 752 -8.65 8.62 23.29
CA GLU A 752 -9.22 8.69 21.95
C GLU A 752 -10.41 7.74 21.75
N GLU A 753 -10.57 6.75 22.64
CA GLU A 753 -11.57 5.71 22.51
C GLU A 753 -13.00 6.23 22.73
N VAL A 754 -13.89 5.81 21.85
CA VAL A 754 -15.33 5.97 21.99
C VAL A 754 -16.04 4.76 21.39
N ARG A 755 -17.36 4.65 21.59
CA ARG A 755 -18.19 3.63 20.95
C ARG A 755 -18.94 4.28 19.78
N VAL A 756 -19.15 3.54 18.69
CA VAL A 756 -19.83 4.08 17.49
C VAL A 756 -21.21 4.66 17.80
N LYS A 757 -21.96 4.09 18.77
CA LYS A 757 -23.28 4.63 19.17
C LYS A 757 -23.25 6.01 19.84
N ASP A 758 -22.08 6.41 20.32
CA ASP A 758 -21.88 7.70 20.99
C ASP A 758 -21.36 8.78 20.01
N LEU A 759 -21.05 8.39 18.76
CA LEU A 759 -20.72 9.31 17.68
C LEU A 759 -21.96 10.04 17.15
N ILE A 760 -21.74 11.24 16.62
CA ILE A 760 -22.67 11.89 15.71
C ILE A 760 -22.18 11.54 14.31
N LEU A 761 -22.93 10.74 13.55
CA LEU A 761 -22.53 10.35 12.20
C LEU A 761 -23.08 11.34 11.18
N ASP A 762 -22.27 11.74 10.20
CA ASP A 762 -22.73 12.58 9.10
C ASP A 762 -23.88 11.89 8.35
N ALA A 763 -24.94 12.64 8.10
CA ALA A 763 -26.17 12.10 7.51
C ALA A 763 -26.02 11.74 6.02
N THR A 764 -25.01 12.29 5.34
CA THR A 764 -24.72 12.00 3.93
C THR A 764 -23.89 10.73 3.82
N ALA A 765 -22.83 10.60 4.63
CA ALA A 765 -21.98 9.43 4.70
C ALA A 765 -22.70 8.20 5.30
N TYR A 766 -23.54 8.43 6.32
CA TYR A 766 -24.23 7.38 7.08
C TYR A 766 -25.75 7.60 7.15
N PRO A 767 -26.48 7.50 6.03
CA PRO A 767 -27.93 7.76 5.99
C PRO A 767 -28.77 6.76 6.81
N ASN A 768 -28.17 5.65 7.26
CA ASN A 768 -28.75 4.61 8.10
C ASN A 768 -28.12 4.54 9.50
N ALA A 769 -27.63 5.67 10.04
CA ALA A 769 -26.99 5.77 11.35
C ALA A 769 -27.73 5.03 12.48
N ASP A 770 -29.05 5.21 12.62
CA ASP A 770 -29.86 4.54 13.67
C ASP A 770 -29.73 3.01 13.67
N GLU A 771 -29.61 2.39 12.48
CA GLU A 771 -29.42 0.96 12.35
C GLU A 771 -27.97 0.58 12.67
N LEU A 772 -27.00 1.30 12.10
CA LEU A 772 -25.57 1.04 12.34
C LEU A 772 -25.21 1.16 13.82
N GLN A 773 -25.75 2.15 14.51
CA GLN A 773 -25.48 2.46 15.91
C GLN A 773 -26.22 1.57 16.92
N ALA A 774 -27.01 0.59 16.48
CA ALA A 774 -27.59 -0.41 17.37
C ALA A 774 -26.50 -1.28 18.00
N ASP A 775 -26.68 -1.69 19.27
CA ASP A 775 -25.69 -2.50 20.00
C ASP A 775 -25.41 -3.84 19.29
N GLU A 776 -26.40 -4.42 18.62
CA GLU A 776 -26.29 -5.66 17.82
C GLU A 776 -25.58 -5.47 16.46
N ASN A 777 -25.24 -4.24 16.08
CA ASN A 777 -24.52 -3.89 14.85
C ASN A 777 -23.17 -3.25 15.21
N LEU A 778 -22.91 -2.00 14.83
CA LEU A 778 -21.65 -1.31 15.16
C LEU A 778 -21.72 -0.58 16.49
N GLY A 779 -22.88 -0.40 17.11
CA GLY A 779 -23.05 0.51 18.25
C GLY A 779 -22.08 0.24 19.42
N ARG A 780 -21.69 -1.01 19.61
CA ARG A 780 -20.70 -1.43 20.60
C ARG A 780 -19.26 -1.35 20.12
N LEU A 781 -18.97 -1.28 18.83
CA LEU A 781 -17.60 -1.25 18.31
C LEU A 781 -16.81 -0.07 18.90
N LYS A 782 -15.60 -0.32 19.44
CA LYS A 782 -14.62 0.73 19.77
C LYS A 782 -14.12 1.40 18.51
N THR A 783 -14.03 2.72 18.58
CA THR A 783 -13.57 3.60 17.50
C THR A 783 -12.83 4.80 18.09
N THR A 784 -12.18 5.59 17.24
CA THR A 784 -11.39 6.75 17.66
C THR A 784 -12.12 8.07 17.38
N THR A 785 -11.85 9.07 18.21
CA THR A 785 -12.21 10.48 17.98
C THR A 785 -11.04 11.31 17.40
N ALA A 786 -9.84 10.73 17.29
CA ALA A 786 -8.65 11.40 16.77
C ALA A 786 -8.72 11.67 15.26
N ASN A 787 -9.52 10.90 14.53
CA ASN A 787 -9.73 11.01 13.09
C ASN A 787 -11.20 10.76 12.74
N GLY A 788 -11.63 11.20 11.56
CA GLY A 788 -12.96 10.88 11.01
C GLY A 788 -13.92 12.05 10.88
N ASP A 789 -13.64 13.18 11.52
CA ASP A 789 -14.29 14.47 11.30
C ASP A 789 -13.37 15.31 10.37
N TYR A 790 -13.68 15.35 9.07
CA TYR A 790 -12.80 15.96 8.07
C TYR A 790 -12.92 17.48 8.01
N ASP A 791 -14.06 18.05 8.39
CA ASP A 791 -14.30 19.50 8.35
C ASP A 791 -14.35 20.17 9.73
N ASN A 792 -14.18 19.39 10.80
CA ASN A 792 -14.18 19.80 12.21
C ASN A 792 -15.52 20.41 12.66
N ASP A 793 -16.64 19.94 12.12
CA ASP A 793 -17.98 20.41 12.49
C ASP A 793 -18.62 19.63 13.66
N GLY A 794 -17.98 18.51 14.06
CA GLY A 794 -18.37 17.67 15.18
C GLY A 794 -19.23 16.46 14.82
N ASP A 795 -19.55 16.24 13.55
CA ASP A 795 -20.01 14.95 13.05
C ASP A 795 -18.88 14.15 12.35
N VAL A 796 -19.13 12.86 12.15
CA VAL A 796 -18.13 11.91 11.66
C VAL A 796 -18.45 11.50 10.22
N ASP A 797 -17.56 11.87 9.31
CA ASP A 797 -17.53 11.49 7.90
C ASP A 797 -17.05 10.05 7.67
N GLN A 798 -16.19 9.55 8.56
CA GLN A 798 -15.55 8.23 8.44
C GLN A 798 -15.31 7.57 9.80
N ILE A 799 -15.89 6.40 10.01
CA ILE A 799 -15.65 5.55 11.18
C ILE A 799 -14.37 4.74 10.98
N TYR A 800 -13.51 4.71 12.01
CA TYR A 800 -12.30 3.88 12.05
C TYR A 800 -12.45 2.75 13.07
N SER A 801 -11.93 1.56 12.77
CA SER A 801 -11.85 0.45 13.73
C SER A 801 -10.41 0.20 14.15
N PHE A 802 -10.21 -0.13 15.42
CA PHE A 802 -8.92 -0.53 15.95
C PHE A 802 -8.56 -1.94 15.51
N GLY A 803 -7.29 -2.13 15.15
CA GLY A 803 -6.71 -3.40 14.73
C GLY A 803 -7.07 -3.80 13.30
N GLY A 804 -6.07 -4.35 12.59
CA GLY A 804 -6.28 -4.96 11.29
C GLY A 804 -6.94 -6.34 11.37
N ARG A 805 -6.88 -6.96 12.57
CA ARG A 805 -7.33 -8.34 12.86
C ARG A 805 -6.70 -9.35 11.91
N SER A 806 -5.46 -9.09 11.54
CA SER A 806 -4.72 -9.74 10.48
C SER A 806 -3.22 -9.70 10.75
N PHE A 807 -2.45 -10.33 9.88
CA PHE A 807 -1.06 -9.95 9.69
C PHE A 807 -0.91 -9.35 8.29
N SER A 808 0.07 -8.46 8.10
CA SER A 808 0.37 -7.89 6.79
C SER A 808 1.84 -7.99 6.43
N ILE A 809 2.13 -8.03 5.14
CA ILE A 809 3.47 -7.95 4.56
C ILE A 809 3.57 -6.64 3.77
N PHE A 810 4.57 -5.84 4.09
CA PHE A 810 4.95 -4.63 3.38
C PHE A 810 6.32 -4.83 2.71
N ASP A 811 6.57 -4.11 1.62
CA ASP A 811 7.94 -3.96 1.13
C ASP A 811 8.73 -2.93 1.96
N ALA A 812 10.03 -2.82 1.69
CA ALA A 812 10.93 -1.85 2.33
C ALA A 812 10.47 -0.38 2.24
N TYR A 813 9.57 -0.03 1.33
CA TYR A 813 9.10 1.34 1.08
C TYR A 813 7.68 1.59 1.60
N GLY A 814 7.14 0.66 2.40
CA GLY A 814 5.82 0.78 3.01
C GLY A 814 4.66 0.49 2.05
N ASN A 815 4.90 -0.16 0.92
CA ASN A 815 3.80 -0.63 0.08
C ASN A 815 3.22 -1.93 0.64
N LEU A 816 1.90 -1.98 0.84
CA LEU A 816 1.20 -3.21 1.22
C LEU A 816 1.28 -4.24 0.09
N VAL A 817 1.93 -5.37 0.37
CA VAL A 817 2.11 -6.50 -0.55
C VAL A 817 1.03 -7.56 -0.32
N TYR A 818 0.70 -7.84 0.94
CA TYR A 818 -0.33 -8.80 1.32
C TYR A 818 -0.93 -8.47 2.69
N ASP A 819 -2.22 -8.78 2.86
CA ASP A 819 -2.90 -8.82 4.15
C ASP A 819 -3.68 -10.14 4.28
N SER A 820 -3.71 -10.74 5.47
CA SER A 820 -4.45 -11.99 5.71
C SER A 820 -5.97 -11.82 5.70
N GLY A 821 -6.49 -10.59 5.62
CA GLY A 821 -7.92 -10.32 5.51
C GLY A 821 -8.66 -10.78 6.77
N GLN A 822 -9.74 -11.53 6.57
CA GLN A 822 -10.57 -12.11 7.64
C GLN A 822 -10.15 -13.54 8.02
N ASP A 823 -8.98 -14.00 7.57
CA ASP A 823 -8.54 -15.38 7.77
C ASP A 823 -8.61 -15.78 9.25
N PHE A 824 -8.12 -14.93 10.15
CA PHE A 824 -8.06 -15.22 11.58
C PHE A 824 -9.45 -15.48 12.17
N GLY A 825 -10.40 -14.58 11.95
CA GLY A 825 -11.78 -14.77 12.38
C GLY A 825 -12.43 -16.03 11.76
N THR A 826 -12.11 -16.32 10.49
CA THR A 826 -12.64 -17.49 9.78
C THR A 826 -12.09 -18.79 10.38
N ILE A 827 -10.78 -18.83 10.65
CA ILE A 827 -10.09 -19.96 11.29
C ILE A 827 -10.67 -20.21 12.68
N THR A 828 -10.79 -19.18 13.51
CA THR A 828 -11.24 -19.32 14.90
C THR A 828 -12.72 -19.70 15.00
N THR A 829 -13.57 -19.13 14.13
CA THR A 829 -14.99 -19.53 14.00
C THR A 829 -15.12 -21.03 13.69
N PHE A 830 -14.18 -21.59 12.93
CA PHE A 830 -14.24 -22.99 12.56
C PHE A 830 -13.62 -23.92 13.60
N ILE A 831 -12.40 -23.61 14.06
CA ILE A 831 -11.62 -24.48 14.94
C ILE A 831 -12.15 -24.39 16.38
N GLU A 832 -12.48 -23.19 16.84
CA GLU A 832 -12.89 -22.92 18.23
C GLU A 832 -14.16 -22.06 18.33
N PRO A 833 -15.30 -22.42 17.68
CA PRO A 833 -16.53 -21.61 17.69
C PRO A 833 -17.10 -21.34 19.08
N GLY A 834 -16.73 -22.14 20.07
CA GLY A 834 -17.13 -21.98 21.47
C GLY A 834 -16.32 -20.94 22.24
N LEU A 835 -15.21 -20.47 21.68
CA LEU A 835 -14.26 -19.51 22.25
C LEU A 835 -13.82 -18.48 21.20
N PHE A 836 -14.65 -18.20 20.19
CA PHE A 836 -14.37 -17.19 19.18
C PHE A 836 -14.31 -15.80 19.83
N ASN A 837 -13.25 -15.02 19.53
CA ASN A 837 -13.01 -13.68 20.07
C ASN A 837 -13.27 -13.62 21.59
N GLU A 838 -12.72 -14.60 22.29
CA GLU A 838 -12.96 -14.79 23.71
C GLU A 838 -12.21 -13.79 24.58
N ASP A 839 -12.70 -13.61 25.80
CA ASP A 839 -11.97 -12.95 26.89
C ASP A 839 -12.18 -13.77 28.16
N GLU A 840 -11.09 -14.14 28.83
CA GLU A 840 -11.09 -14.99 30.04
C GLU A 840 -11.93 -16.29 29.93
N GLY A 841 -12.00 -16.90 28.75
CA GLY A 841 -12.77 -18.10 28.47
C GLY A 841 -14.26 -17.86 28.19
N GLU A 842 -14.69 -16.60 28.14
CA GLU A 842 -16.03 -16.21 27.69
C GLU A 842 -16.03 -15.90 26.20
N LYS A 843 -16.86 -16.63 25.45
CA LYS A 843 -17.06 -16.42 24.02
C LYS A 843 -17.54 -15.00 23.70
N ASP A 844 -17.01 -14.46 22.59
CA ASP A 844 -17.54 -13.26 21.92
C ASP A 844 -17.55 -12.04 22.84
N ARG A 845 -16.39 -11.75 23.42
CA ARG A 845 -16.15 -10.60 24.32
C ARG A 845 -15.20 -9.57 23.73
N ARG A 846 -14.52 -9.91 22.64
CA ARG A 846 -13.58 -9.03 21.94
C ARG A 846 -14.03 -8.66 20.53
N SER A 847 -15.20 -9.13 20.06
CA SER A 847 -15.71 -8.79 18.73
C SER A 847 -16.01 -7.29 18.56
N ASP A 848 -16.52 -6.62 19.60
CA ASP A 848 -16.71 -5.16 19.59
C ASP A 848 -15.43 -4.36 19.89
N ASP A 849 -14.30 -5.03 20.11
CA ASP A 849 -12.99 -4.41 20.36
C ASP A 849 -12.00 -4.80 19.23
N LYS A 850 -10.94 -5.58 19.49
CA LYS A 850 -9.87 -5.90 18.52
C LYS A 850 -9.87 -7.37 18.03
N GLY A 851 -10.87 -8.16 18.42
CA GLY A 851 -11.08 -9.52 17.91
C GLY A 851 -10.14 -10.58 18.51
N VAL A 852 -9.18 -11.08 17.72
CA VAL A 852 -8.25 -12.12 18.18
C VAL A 852 -6.96 -11.56 18.78
N GLU A 853 -6.64 -10.29 18.50
CA GLU A 853 -5.44 -9.56 18.95
C GLU A 853 -4.13 -10.26 18.56
N PRO A 854 -3.73 -10.19 17.27
CA PRO A 854 -2.44 -10.71 16.83
C PRO A 854 -1.30 -9.86 17.37
N GLU A 855 -0.61 -10.40 18.36
CA GLU A 855 0.39 -9.71 19.18
C GLU A 855 1.81 -10.20 18.82
N ALA A 856 2.11 -11.44 19.18
CA ALA A 856 3.45 -11.99 18.97
C ALA A 856 3.76 -12.32 17.50
N LEU A 857 5.01 -12.07 17.10
CA LEU A 857 5.48 -12.41 15.74
C LEU A 857 6.89 -13.03 15.74
N ALA A 858 7.06 -14.11 14.97
CA ALA A 858 8.37 -14.63 14.62
C ALA A 858 8.44 -15.10 13.17
N VAL A 859 9.64 -15.03 12.60
CA VAL A 859 9.95 -15.60 11.28
C VAL A 859 11.03 -16.67 11.42
N GLY A 860 10.85 -17.79 10.72
CA GLY A 860 11.82 -18.88 10.70
C GLY A 860 11.93 -19.56 9.34
N THR A 861 13.14 -19.94 8.95
CA THR A 861 13.38 -20.72 7.72
C THR A 861 13.57 -22.20 8.05
N ILE A 862 12.75 -23.05 7.44
CA ILE A 862 12.78 -24.50 7.63
C ILE A 862 12.81 -25.16 6.25
N GLY A 863 13.85 -25.94 5.97
CA GLY A 863 13.95 -26.69 4.70
C GLY A 863 13.96 -25.82 3.44
N GLY A 864 14.38 -24.56 3.52
CA GLY A 864 14.38 -23.59 2.40
C GLY A 864 13.10 -22.76 2.27
N PHE A 865 12.10 -23.01 3.11
CA PHE A 865 10.83 -22.28 3.16
C PHE A 865 10.83 -21.31 4.34
N THR A 866 10.28 -20.12 4.15
CA THR A 866 10.14 -19.11 5.20
C THR A 866 8.73 -19.13 5.77
N TYR A 867 8.62 -19.19 7.10
CA TYR A 867 7.37 -19.27 7.83
C TYR A 867 7.21 -18.09 8.79
N ALA A 868 5.99 -17.57 8.86
CA ALA A 868 5.52 -16.68 9.92
C ALA A 868 4.84 -17.51 11.02
N PHE A 869 5.16 -17.21 12.26
CA PHE A 869 4.46 -17.68 13.45
C PHE A 869 3.83 -16.45 14.12
N VAL A 870 2.50 -16.40 14.18
CA VAL A 870 1.75 -15.26 14.73
C VAL A 870 0.98 -15.73 15.97
N GLY A 871 1.22 -15.11 17.10
CA GLY A 871 0.51 -15.34 18.35
C GLY A 871 -0.75 -14.47 18.43
N PHE A 872 -1.82 -15.03 18.99
CA PHE A 872 -3.05 -14.30 19.30
C PHE A 872 -3.17 -14.19 20.80
N GLU A 873 -3.09 -12.97 21.34
CA GLU A 873 -3.15 -12.67 22.77
C GLU A 873 -4.46 -13.20 23.35
N ARG A 874 -5.60 -12.64 22.92
CA ARG A 874 -6.93 -13.02 23.43
C ARG A 874 -7.41 -14.38 23.00
N GLN A 875 -7.18 -14.73 21.75
CA GLN A 875 -7.60 -16.05 21.24
C GLN A 875 -6.70 -17.17 21.75
N ASN A 876 -5.55 -16.85 22.38
CA ASN A 876 -4.63 -17.76 23.03
C ASN A 876 -4.15 -18.89 22.10
N ALA A 877 -3.65 -18.52 20.92
CA ALA A 877 -3.25 -19.46 19.90
C ALA A 877 -2.06 -18.96 19.08
N ILE A 878 -1.44 -19.86 18.33
CA ILE A 878 -0.40 -19.56 17.36
C ILE A 878 -0.86 -20.06 16.00
N VAL A 879 -0.87 -19.19 15.00
CA VAL A 879 -1.06 -19.57 13.59
C VAL A 879 0.26 -19.57 12.85
N VAL A 880 0.39 -20.49 11.90
CA VAL A 880 1.57 -20.60 11.06
C VAL A 880 1.19 -20.37 9.61
N TYR A 881 1.91 -19.46 8.96
CA TYR A 881 1.82 -19.19 7.53
C TYR A 881 3.15 -19.47 6.87
N ASP A 882 3.12 -20.02 5.67
CA ASP A 882 4.26 -20.06 4.79
C ASP A 882 4.25 -18.79 3.94
N ILE A 883 5.28 -17.96 4.12
CA ILE A 883 5.42 -16.61 3.57
C ILE A 883 6.55 -16.51 2.55
N THR A 884 7.05 -17.65 2.08
CA THR A 884 8.17 -17.68 1.13
C THR A 884 7.88 -16.88 -0.14
N ASP A 885 6.64 -16.93 -0.63
CA ASP A 885 6.12 -15.96 -1.60
C ASP A 885 5.36 -14.86 -0.85
N PRO A 886 5.91 -13.63 -0.74
CA PRO A 886 5.29 -12.53 -0.01
C PRO A 886 3.96 -12.09 -0.63
N PHE A 887 3.73 -12.34 -1.92
CA PHE A 887 2.49 -11.98 -2.61
C PHE A 887 1.40 -13.06 -2.48
N SER A 888 1.74 -14.24 -1.98
CA SER A 888 0.79 -15.34 -1.83
C SER A 888 1.05 -16.22 -0.59
N PRO A 889 1.09 -15.67 0.63
CA PRO A 889 1.16 -16.45 1.86
C PRO A 889 0.08 -17.54 1.96
N MET A 890 0.42 -18.62 2.65
CA MET A 890 -0.44 -19.79 2.78
C MET A 890 -0.55 -20.25 4.22
N PHE A 891 -1.78 -20.32 4.75
CA PHE A 891 -2.04 -20.91 6.06
C PHE A 891 -1.56 -22.38 6.11
N ILE A 892 -0.90 -22.72 7.22
CA ILE A 892 -0.40 -24.07 7.52
C ILE A 892 -1.25 -24.68 8.62
N THR A 893 -1.19 -24.08 9.81
CA THR A 893 -1.69 -24.71 11.04
C THR A 893 -2.11 -23.69 12.06
N TYR A 894 -2.96 -24.15 12.97
CA TYR A 894 -3.40 -23.44 14.16
C TYR A 894 -3.07 -24.31 15.37
N TYR A 895 -2.45 -23.69 16.37
CA TYR A 895 -1.99 -24.38 17.56
C TYR A 895 -2.44 -23.64 18.82
N ASN A 896 -2.95 -24.40 19.79
CA ASN A 896 -3.05 -24.00 21.18
C ASN A 896 -2.81 -25.23 22.04
N ASN A 897 -2.54 -25.02 23.33
CA ASN A 897 -2.49 -26.09 24.32
C ASN A 897 -3.38 -25.78 25.54
N ARG A 898 -4.14 -24.69 25.51
CA ARG A 898 -5.03 -24.30 26.59
C ARG A 898 -6.25 -25.22 26.67
N THR A 899 -6.82 -25.31 27.85
CA THR A 899 -8.07 -26.03 28.09
C THR A 899 -9.00 -25.20 28.98
N LEU A 900 -10.30 -25.30 28.75
CA LEU A 900 -11.28 -24.66 29.63
C LEU A 900 -11.51 -25.54 30.88
N GLY A 901 -10.94 -25.09 31.99
CA GLY A 901 -11.04 -25.72 33.31
C GLY A 901 -12.26 -25.27 34.11
N ALA A 902 -12.33 -25.71 35.38
CA ALA A 902 -13.43 -25.34 36.28
C ALA A 902 -13.33 -23.89 36.80
N ASN A 903 -12.15 -23.28 36.69
CA ASN A 903 -11.84 -21.94 37.21
C ASN A 903 -11.41 -20.96 36.11
N GLY A 904 -11.71 -21.24 34.84
CA GLY A 904 -11.24 -20.44 33.70
C GLY A 904 -10.30 -21.24 32.78
N LEU A 905 -9.53 -20.54 31.97
CA LEU A 905 -8.51 -21.13 31.10
C LEU A 905 -7.36 -21.73 31.93
N GLU A 906 -6.89 -22.91 31.54
CA GLU A 906 -5.74 -23.61 32.10
C GLU A 906 -4.74 -23.92 30.97
N GLY A 907 -3.43 -23.84 31.22
CA GLY A 907 -2.39 -24.03 30.22
C GLY A 907 -1.64 -22.73 29.93
N ASP A 908 -1.04 -22.63 28.73
CA ASP A 908 -0.35 -21.43 28.30
C ASP A 908 -1.39 -20.43 27.73
N VAL A 909 -1.42 -19.20 28.27
CA VAL A 909 -2.45 -18.17 28.01
C VAL A 909 -1.77 -16.82 27.75
N SER A 910 -2.20 -16.13 26.70
CA SER A 910 -1.72 -14.82 26.23
C SER A 910 -0.31 -14.85 25.62
N PRO A 911 -0.11 -15.46 24.43
CA PRO A 911 1.20 -15.48 23.78
C PRO A 911 1.63 -14.06 23.39
N GLU A 912 2.68 -13.58 24.07
CA GLU A 912 3.18 -12.20 23.97
C GLU A 912 4.34 -12.08 22.99
N ILE A 913 5.26 -13.04 23.06
CA ILE A 913 6.44 -13.06 22.21
C ILE A 913 6.74 -14.48 21.75
N ILE A 914 7.23 -14.61 20.53
CA ILE A 914 7.66 -15.89 19.97
C ILE A 914 9.13 -15.75 19.57
N LYS A 915 9.97 -16.64 20.10
CA LYS A 915 11.34 -16.82 19.61
C LYS A 915 11.44 -18.12 18.83
N PHE A 916 11.68 -18.02 17.53
CA PHE A 916 12.08 -19.17 16.71
C PHE A 916 13.54 -19.53 17.00
N VAL A 917 13.80 -20.82 17.24
CA VAL A 917 15.14 -21.39 17.43
C VAL A 917 15.35 -22.47 16.36
N PRO A 918 16.25 -22.28 15.39
CA PRO A 918 16.48 -23.26 14.35
C PRO A 918 17.11 -24.54 14.89
N ALA A 919 16.89 -25.66 14.21
CA ALA A 919 17.41 -26.98 14.59
C ALA A 919 18.93 -27.03 14.77
N SER A 920 19.67 -26.16 14.07
CA SER A 920 21.14 -26.05 14.21
C SER A 920 21.59 -25.43 15.53
N GLU A 921 20.69 -24.71 16.20
CA GLU A 921 20.95 -23.94 17.42
C GLU A 921 20.23 -24.53 18.64
N SER A 922 19.27 -25.44 18.42
CA SER A 922 18.49 -26.02 19.49
C SER A 922 19.22 -27.19 20.19
N PRO A 923 18.96 -27.39 21.49
CA PRO A 923 19.60 -28.45 22.28
C PRO A 923 19.17 -29.87 21.89
N ASN A 924 18.03 -30.03 21.20
CA ASN A 924 17.52 -31.33 20.74
C ASN A 924 17.74 -31.57 19.24
N GLY A 925 18.30 -30.61 18.49
CA GLY A 925 18.52 -30.74 17.05
C GLY A 925 17.25 -30.63 16.20
N GLU A 926 16.16 -30.09 16.77
CA GLU A 926 14.87 -29.86 16.11
C GLU A 926 14.52 -28.37 16.15
N ASN A 927 13.72 -27.88 15.21
CA ASN A 927 13.26 -26.49 15.26
C ASN A 927 12.32 -26.29 16.46
N LEU A 928 12.49 -25.21 17.21
CA LEU A 928 11.67 -24.89 18.39
C LEU A 928 11.05 -23.49 18.27
N LEU A 929 9.90 -23.32 18.91
CA LEU A 929 9.37 -22.04 19.35
C LEU A 929 9.51 -21.99 20.88
N VAL A 930 10.08 -20.89 21.37
CA VAL A 930 10.08 -20.51 22.79
C VAL A 930 9.13 -19.33 22.90
N VAL A 931 8.04 -19.50 23.62
CA VAL A 931 6.92 -18.54 23.62
C VAL A 931 6.71 -18.03 25.03
N GLY A 932 6.72 -16.72 25.21
CA GLY A 932 6.32 -16.06 26.45
C GLY A 932 4.81 -15.94 26.52
N TYR A 933 4.22 -16.29 27.66
CA TYR A 933 2.78 -16.24 27.88
C TYR A 933 2.45 -15.42 29.11
N GLU A 934 2.06 -14.17 28.90
CA GLU A 934 2.04 -13.12 29.93
C GLU A 934 1.04 -13.41 31.06
N VAL A 935 -0.23 -13.64 30.70
CA VAL A 935 -1.31 -13.89 31.67
C VAL A 935 -1.04 -15.16 32.50
N SER A 936 -0.62 -16.24 31.85
CA SER A 936 -0.27 -17.47 32.59
C SER A 936 1.04 -17.36 33.37
N GLY A 937 1.92 -16.41 33.02
CA GLY A 937 3.25 -16.30 33.58
C GLY A 937 4.12 -17.52 33.25
N SER A 938 4.07 -18.00 32.01
CA SER A 938 4.74 -19.24 31.59
C SER A 938 5.58 -19.07 30.32
N VAL A 939 6.56 -19.96 30.13
CA VAL A 939 7.34 -20.07 28.89
C VAL A 939 7.06 -21.42 28.25
N GLY A 940 6.31 -21.42 27.15
CA GLY A 940 5.98 -22.61 26.38
C GLY A 940 7.10 -23.01 25.42
N ILE A 941 7.42 -24.31 25.38
CA ILE A 941 8.41 -24.88 24.47
C ILE A 941 7.71 -25.81 23.48
N ILE A 942 7.67 -25.38 22.23
CA ILE A 942 6.95 -26.06 21.16
C ILE A 942 7.96 -26.53 20.12
N GLN A 943 7.96 -27.82 19.81
CA GLN A 943 8.74 -28.33 18.70
C GLN A 943 7.96 -28.18 17.40
N VAL A 944 8.64 -27.64 16.39
CA VAL A 944 8.10 -27.57 15.03
C VAL A 944 8.42 -28.90 14.32
N GLY A 945 7.40 -29.56 13.77
CA GLY A 945 7.55 -30.86 13.12
C GLY A 945 8.54 -30.83 11.97
N GLY A 946 9.38 -31.87 11.85
CA GLY A 946 10.35 -32.02 10.76
C GLY A 946 9.71 -32.18 9.37
N GLU A 947 8.41 -32.52 9.34
CA GLU A 947 7.53 -32.47 8.17
C GLU A 947 6.40 -31.46 8.40
N LEU A 948 6.69 -30.21 8.83
CA LEU A 948 5.81 -29.10 8.45
C LEU A 948 5.62 -29.26 6.95
N VAL A 949 4.44 -29.72 6.52
CA VAL A 949 4.27 -30.27 5.16
C VAL A 949 4.36 -29.09 4.20
N SER A 950 5.59 -28.78 3.79
CA SER A 950 5.84 -28.02 2.60
C SER A 950 5.14 -28.77 1.49
N ILE A 951 4.33 -28.02 0.77
CA ILE A 951 4.09 -28.36 -0.62
C ILE A 951 5.51 -28.43 -1.20
N SER A 952 5.98 -29.62 -1.59
CA SER A 952 7.37 -29.82 -2.05
C SER A 952 7.75 -28.73 -3.06
N GLU A 953 9.04 -28.37 -3.17
CA GLU A 953 9.53 -27.42 -4.19
C GLU A 953 8.91 -27.71 -5.58
N GLU A 954 8.73 -28.99 -5.93
CA GLU A 954 8.05 -29.48 -7.15
C GLU A 954 6.61 -28.97 -7.37
N LEU A 955 5.93 -28.49 -6.34
CA LEU A 955 4.57 -27.99 -6.42
C LEU A 955 4.50 -26.47 -6.49
N ARG A 956 5.56 -25.73 -6.11
CA ARG A 956 5.62 -24.26 -6.16
C ARG A 956 6.11 -23.72 -7.50
N ASP A 957 7.14 -24.33 -8.07
CA ASP A 957 7.78 -23.85 -9.31
C ASP A 957 6.85 -23.86 -10.54
N GLU A 958 5.68 -24.50 -10.45
CA GLU A 958 4.70 -24.57 -11.53
C GLU A 958 3.42 -23.73 -11.29
N VAL A 959 3.25 -23.07 -10.14
CA VAL A 959 1.96 -22.41 -9.80
C VAL A 959 1.81 -21.05 -10.47
N ALA A 960 0.99 -21.01 -11.51
CA ALA A 960 0.64 -19.76 -12.20
C ALA A 960 -0.70 -19.16 -11.74
N PHE A 961 -1.41 -19.75 -10.78
CA PHE A 961 -2.74 -19.33 -10.30
C PHE A 961 -2.80 -19.18 -8.76
N LYS A 962 -3.78 -18.44 -8.26
CA LYS A 962 -4.07 -18.29 -6.82
C LYS A 962 -5.47 -18.79 -6.51
N ALA A 963 -5.63 -19.48 -5.38
CA ALA A 963 -6.88 -19.97 -4.83
C ALA A 963 -7.21 -19.26 -3.51
N PHE A 964 -8.38 -18.64 -3.40
CA PHE A 964 -8.78 -17.80 -2.26
C PHE A 964 -10.30 -17.85 -2.01
N PRO A 965 -10.81 -17.54 -0.80
CA PRO A 965 -10.03 -17.46 0.42
C PRO A 965 -9.41 -18.83 0.71
N ASN A 966 -8.22 -18.82 1.29
CA ASN A 966 -7.55 -20.03 1.73
C ASN A 966 -6.96 -19.75 3.11
N PRO A 967 -7.67 -20.16 4.18
CA PRO A 967 -8.71 -21.20 4.21
C PRO A 967 -10.08 -20.81 3.63
N THR A 968 -10.89 -21.81 3.25
CA THR A 968 -12.27 -21.65 2.74
C THR A 968 -13.29 -22.47 3.54
N VAL A 969 -14.53 -21.96 3.65
CA VAL A 969 -15.66 -22.67 4.26
C VAL A 969 -16.60 -23.26 3.21
N ASP A 970 -17.00 -22.50 2.20
CA ASP A 970 -18.10 -22.88 1.30
C ASP A 970 -17.66 -22.90 -0.18
N ARG A 971 -16.79 -21.97 -0.57
CA ARG A 971 -16.32 -21.77 -1.94
C ARG A 971 -14.88 -21.33 -1.96
N ILE A 972 -14.14 -21.85 -2.93
CA ILE A 972 -12.82 -21.34 -3.31
C ILE A 972 -12.89 -20.73 -4.70
N PHE A 973 -12.36 -19.53 -4.84
CA PHE A 973 -12.21 -18.75 -6.06
C PHE A 973 -10.79 -18.85 -6.58
N PHE A 974 -10.62 -18.59 -7.88
CA PHE A 974 -9.31 -18.52 -8.49
C PHE A 974 -9.12 -17.17 -9.18
N ASN A 975 -7.90 -16.64 -9.13
CA ASN A 975 -7.56 -15.36 -9.78
C ASN A 975 -7.64 -15.43 -11.31
N GLN A 976 -7.71 -16.63 -11.86
CA GLN A 976 -8.02 -16.92 -13.25
C GLN A 976 -8.80 -18.23 -13.34
N PRO A 977 -9.64 -18.42 -14.37
CA PRO A 977 -10.29 -19.70 -14.60
C PRO A 977 -9.27 -20.83 -14.75
N ILE A 978 -9.52 -21.95 -14.07
CA ILE A 978 -8.65 -23.13 -14.13
C ILE A 978 -9.36 -24.32 -14.78
N SER A 979 -8.60 -25.16 -15.47
CA SER A 979 -9.01 -26.52 -15.82
C SER A 979 -8.10 -27.50 -15.09
N GLY A 980 -8.63 -28.56 -14.48
CA GLY A 980 -7.83 -29.42 -13.61
C GLY A 980 -8.61 -30.42 -12.76
N GLN A 981 -7.93 -30.95 -11.76
CA GLN A 981 -8.41 -31.96 -10.82
C GLN A 981 -8.14 -31.52 -9.39
N VAL A 982 -9.07 -31.79 -8.48
CA VAL A 982 -8.90 -31.50 -7.05
C VAL A 982 -8.84 -32.80 -6.27
N PHE A 983 -7.83 -32.95 -5.41
CA PHE A 983 -7.60 -34.12 -4.59
C PHE A 983 -7.69 -33.76 -3.11
N ASN A 984 -8.12 -34.67 -2.24
CA ASN A 984 -7.93 -34.52 -0.81
C ASN A 984 -6.51 -34.94 -0.38
N ALA A 985 -6.15 -34.72 0.89
CA ALA A 985 -4.83 -35.07 1.44
C ALA A 985 -4.43 -36.56 1.27
N SER A 986 -5.39 -37.46 1.13
CA SER A 986 -5.13 -38.89 0.86
C SER A 986 -4.94 -39.21 -0.63
N GLY A 987 -4.90 -38.20 -1.50
CA GLY A 987 -4.82 -38.35 -2.96
C GLY A 987 -6.12 -38.81 -3.63
N HIS A 988 -7.26 -38.75 -2.93
CA HIS A 988 -8.56 -39.07 -3.51
C HIS A 988 -9.07 -37.93 -4.37
N LEU A 989 -9.45 -38.20 -5.62
CA LEU A 989 -10.04 -37.21 -6.52
C LEU A 989 -11.42 -36.78 -6.01
N MET A 990 -11.57 -35.49 -5.72
CA MET A 990 -12.79 -34.85 -5.23
C MET A 990 -13.61 -34.23 -6.36
N ALA A 991 -12.93 -33.55 -7.30
CA ALA A 991 -13.58 -32.90 -8.43
C ALA A 991 -12.66 -32.85 -9.66
N THR A 992 -13.27 -32.74 -10.84
CA THR A 992 -12.61 -32.31 -12.08
C THR A 992 -13.29 -31.03 -12.53
N VAL A 993 -12.51 -30.00 -12.79
CA VAL A 993 -12.98 -28.66 -13.11
C VAL A 993 -12.51 -28.26 -14.50
N GLN A 994 -13.32 -27.51 -15.22
CA GLN A 994 -13.01 -27.03 -16.56
C GLN A 994 -13.40 -25.57 -16.63
N ASP A 995 -12.44 -24.70 -16.96
CA ASP A 995 -12.64 -23.24 -17.08
C ASP A 995 -13.37 -22.64 -15.86
N ALA A 996 -13.02 -23.10 -14.67
CA ALA A 996 -13.70 -22.77 -13.44
C ALA A 996 -13.00 -21.61 -12.74
N ALA A 997 -13.72 -20.49 -12.54
CA ALA A 997 -13.27 -19.38 -11.70
C ALA A 997 -13.51 -19.63 -10.20
N GLN A 998 -14.27 -20.68 -9.85
CA GLN A 998 -14.55 -21.09 -8.46
C GLN A 998 -14.98 -22.55 -8.35
N ILE A 999 -14.91 -23.11 -7.15
CA ILE A 999 -15.40 -24.45 -6.78
C ILE A 999 -16.24 -24.32 -5.52
N ASN A 1000 -17.44 -24.89 -5.53
CA ASN A 1000 -18.24 -25.06 -4.32
C ASN A 1000 -17.73 -26.31 -3.58
N VAL A 1001 -17.30 -26.11 -2.34
CA VAL A 1001 -16.69 -27.12 -1.46
C VAL A 1001 -17.54 -27.37 -0.21
N ASN A 1002 -18.75 -26.82 -0.12
CA ASN A 1002 -19.65 -26.97 1.03
C ASN A 1002 -19.87 -28.43 1.47
N ASP A 1003 -20.02 -29.34 0.50
CA ASP A 1003 -20.31 -30.74 0.76
C ASP A 1003 -19.04 -31.58 1.06
N TRP A 1004 -17.86 -30.95 1.07
CA TRP A 1004 -16.59 -31.64 1.28
C TRP A 1004 -16.24 -31.67 2.77
N PRO A 1005 -15.68 -32.78 3.28
CA PRO A 1005 -15.18 -32.83 4.65
C PRO A 1005 -14.12 -31.77 4.91
N ALA A 1006 -14.06 -31.27 6.14
CA ALA A 1006 -12.93 -30.47 6.62
C ALA A 1006 -11.60 -31.20 6.36
N GLY A 1007 -10.60 -30.47 5.89
CA GLY A 1007 -9.27 -31.00 5.61
C GLY A 1007 -8.57 -30.31 4.47
N MET A 1008 -7.35 -30.77 4.20
CA MET A 1008 -6.50 -30.22 3.14
C MET A 1008 -6.85 -30.81 1.78
N TYR A 1009 -6.88 -29.95 0.77
CA TYR A 1009 -7.13 -30.27 -0.62
C TYR A 1009 -6.01 -29.72 -1.50
N ILE A 1010 -5.76 -30.36 -2.64
CA ILE A 1010 -4.78 -29.96 -3.65
C ILE A 1010 -5.52 -29.81 -4.98
N VAL A 1011 -5.54 -28.59 -5.51
CA VAL A 1011 -5.96 -28.31 -6.88
C VAL A 1011 -4.77 -28.50 -7.79
N ALA A 1012 -4.85 -29.42 -8.74
CA ALA A 1012 -3.87 -29.67 -9.77
C ALA A 1012 -4.43 -29.22 -11.13
N THR A 1013 -3.85 -28.19 -11.72
CA THR A 1013 -4.34 -27.60 -12.96
C THR A 1013 -3.63 -28.16 -14.20
N GLU A 1014 -4.30 -28.07 -15.34
CA GLU A 1014 -3.73 -28.32 -16.66
C GLU A 1014 -2.91 -27.09 -17.07
N GLY A 1015 -1.62 -27.07 -16.73
CA GLY A 1015 -0.67 -26.05 -17.23
C GLY A 1015 -0.45 -24.82 -16.32
N HIS A 1016 -1.11 -24.74 -15.16
CA HIS A 1016 -0.89 -23.67 -14.17
C HIS A 1016 -0.36 -24.20 -12.82
N GLY A 1017 0.12 -25.45 -12.76
CA GLY A 1017 0.69 -26.04 -11.54
C GLY A 1017 -0.34 -26.54 -10.53
N LYS A 1018 0.07 -26.69 -9.27
CA LYS A 1018 -0.79 -27.21 -8.19
C LYS A 1018 -0.75 -26.35 -6.93
N GLN A 1019 -1.90 -26.06 -6.33
CA GLN A 1019 -1.99 -25.28 -5.10
C GLN A 1019 -2.79 -26.05 -4.04
N ARG A 1020 -2.34 -26.02 -2.78
CA ARG A 1020 -3.15 -26.52 -1.66
C ARG A 1020 -4.16 -25.46 -1.21
N PHE A 1021 -5.30 -25.91 -0.73
CA PHE A 1021 -6.18 -25.09 0.08
C PHE A 1021 -6.75 -25.89 1.24
N LEU A 1022 -7.09 -25.19 2.31
CA LEU A 1022 -7.73 -25.78 3.48
C LEU A 1022 -9.24 -25.55 3.39
N LYS A 1023 -10.01 -26.65 3.41
CA LYS A 1023 -11.44 -26.61 3.70
C LYS A 1023 -11.60 -26.71 5.21
N LEU A 1024 -12.20 -25.68 5.76
CA LEU A 1024 -12.72 -25.64 7.12
C LEU A 1024 -14.11 -26.28 7.09
#